data_AF-A0A9W8JIJ2-F1
#
_entry.id   AF-A0A9W8JIJ2-F1
#
_cell.length_a   1.000
_cell.length_b   1.000
_cell.length_c   1.000
_cell.angle_alpha   90.00
_cell.angle_beta   90.00
_cell.angle_gamma   90.00
#
_symmetry.space_group_name_H-M   'P 1'
#
loop_
_entity.id
_entity.type
_entity.pdbx_description
1 polymer ?
#
loop_
_entity_poly.entity_id
_entity_poly.type
_entity_poly.pdbx_seq_one_letter_code
_entity_poly.pdbx_strand_id
1 'polypeptide(L)'
;MLRLTIYSIASLVLGPFGLYQDGISQNSVHDLAPHCDHVPPISKAEFDARQAALSSELHRLNALAYVAEPSPNSQFFANFSSVNWKLSERPLLLIVQPGTSKGETEVQPELTILTPTFEVLRARGLPVSSFKNSGVRYISWAEEANPYSTALSGLGIAPDSNGTIYVDSSIRKFIVDGLQDAGPNLRIASAPLEITSLRERKSPAELEILKCANEATVLAIRNVHDQLSAGMHESQVRSMLASSLGRAGLKDGGCLTLFGSNAALPHGTGTDRVLQQDDFALFDCGGSLHGYISDVTRKTVALPGARIPADHLQIWSTVKAAQSAAMKAARAGALTREPDEAARAWFRLSGLDKYFTHRLGHGIGLQGHEQPYLRGGSDDIIQTGHVFSNEPGVYIEDKLISIYQWAKLSENIGRRPIVVGGTFVLAFATTVLGLSSSLWTILLSRALAGLCSGNAAVLHSVLGELTDSTNQHIAFPLYGLFWPLGSILGPILGGSLANPADKYPTLFGYQFFRDFPYFLPCLSAGLVAFATATTAAIYLKETSHIGYALAIAGTSSIAIQVLLLPSLLTVFGHAKLYNFCMFMWPLAYLFMPFLHLVADSPVALWTGIASLLTLSRVACLAYSVSMVLVKEHAPSPLALGQSNGLVMFCMCISRAFAPAFVRGLHVDGGYGLDISSRMQPISKHISSREKDPDMT
;
A
#
# COMPACT_ATOMS: atom_id res chain seq x y z
N MET A 1 -1.97 12.43 -47.44
CA MET A 1 -0.76 13.03 -48.05
C MET A 1 -0.82 14.56 -48.20
N LEU A 2 -1.97 15.19 -48.47
CA LEU A 2 -2.06 16.66 -48.63
C LEU A 2 -1.73 17.50 -47.37
N ARG A 3 -1.91 16.96 -46.15
CA ARG A 3 -1.59 17.67 -44.88
C ARG A 3 -0.10 17.73 -44.55
N LEU A 4 0.70 16.78 -45.03
CA LEU A 4 2.16 16.77 -44.81
C LEU A 4 2.87 17.77 -45.72
N THR A 5 2.37 17.97 -46.94
CA THR A 5 2.94 18.93 -47.89
C THR A 5 2.72 20.38 -47.45
N ILE A 6 1.59 20.68 -46.79
CA ILE A 6 1.29 22.04 -46.28
C ILE A 6 2.23 22.42 -45.12
N TYR A 7 2.58 21.47 -44.25
CA TYR A 7 3.51 21.72 -43.14
C TYR A 7 4.94 21.98 -43.63
N SER A 8 5.42 21.24 -44.63
CA SER A 8 6.78 21.44 -45.17
C SER A 8 6.92 22.76 -45.94
N ILE A 9 5.87 23.25 -46.60
CA ILE A 9 5.89 24.54 -47.32
C ILE A 9 5.86 25.71 -46.32
N ALA A 10 5.10 25.60 -45.22
CA ALA A 10 5.06 26.63 -44.19
C ALA A 10 6.43 26.85 -43.51
N SER A 11 7.20 25.77 -43.26
CA SER A 11 8.53 25.87 -42.66
C SER A 11 9.58 26.50 -43.59
N LEU A 12 9.45 26.35 -44.91
CA LEU A 12 10.42 26.90 -45.87
C LEU A 12 10.20 28.39 -46.17
N VAL A 13 8.96 28.87 -46.09
CA VAL A 13 8.60 30.25 -46.44
C VAL A 13 8.71 31.20 -45.24
N LEU A 14 8.46 30.71 -44.01
CA LEU A 14 8.46 31.54 -42.80
C LEU A 14 9.78 31.51 -42.01
N GLY A 15 10.69 30.59 -42.34
CA GLY A 15 12.02 30.48 -41.72
C GLY A 15 12.90 31.75 -41.77
N PRO A 16 12.90 32.56 -42.86
CA PRO A 16 13.77 33.74 -42.94
C PRO A 16 13.23 34.98 -42.21
N PHE A 17 11.96 34.97 -41.77
CA PHE A 17 11.28 36.16 -41.23
C PHE A 17 11.06 36.14 -39.70
N GLY A 18 11.64 35.19 -38.98
CA GLY A 18 11.77 35.29 -37.51
C GLY A 18 10.47 35.40 -36.71
N LEU A 19 9.33 34.95 -37.24
CA LEU A 19 8.00 35.07 -36.59
C LEU A 19 7.37 33.72 -36.22
N TYR A 20 8.19 32.71 -35.92
CA TYR A 20 7.75 31.50 -35.22
C TYR A 20 8.76 31.15 -34.12
N GLN A 21 8.72 31.92 -33.02
CA GLN A 21 9.27 31.49 -31.74
C GLN A 21 8.23 30.56 -31.10
N ASP A 22 8.36 29.25 -31.35
CA ASP A 22 7.89 28.29 -30.35
C ASP A 22 8.64 28.62 -29.05
N GLY A 23 7.87 29.03 -28.03
CA GLY A 23 8.35 29.35 -26.70
C GLY A 23 8.85 28.11 -25.95
N ILE A 24 9.82 27.40 -26.52
CA ILE A 24 10.76 26.60 -25.76
C ILE A 24 11.80 27.59 -25.26
N SER A 25 11.50 28.23 -24.13
CA SER A 25 12.55 28.89 -23.36
C SER A 25 13.59 27.82 -23.04
N GLN A 26 14.74 27.90 -23.71
CA GLN A 26 16.01 27.46 -23.18
C GLN A 26 16.30 28.27 -21.91
N ASN A 27 15.59 27.98 -20.82
CA ASN A 27 16.05 28.34 -19.49
C ASN A 27 16.90 27.18 -19.01
N SER A 28 18.19 27.28 -19.34
CA SER A 28 19.26 26.64 -18.61
C SER A 28 18.97 26.62 -17.11
N VAL A 29 19.15 25.45 -16.50
CA VAL A 29 19.22 25.20 -15.06
C VAL A 29 20.32 26.07 -14.45
N HIS A 30 20.02 27.33 -14.16
CA HIS A 30 20.94 28.28 -13.52
C HIS A 30 20.14 29.39 -12.85
N ASP A 31 19.46 29.04 -11.77
CA ASP A 31 19.59 29.73 -10.49
C ASP A 31 18.61 29.08 -9.49
N LEU A 32 19.13 28.15 -8.69
CA LEU A 32 18.56 27.85 -7.36
C LEU A 32 18.83 29.04 -6.41
N ALA A 33 18.78 30.27 -6.93
CA ALA A 33 18.67 31.46 -6.09
C ALA A 33 17.41 31.29 -5.22
N PRO A 34 17.38 31.86 -4.01
CA PRO A 34 16.33 31.60 -3.06
C PRO A 34 14.96 32.06 -3.60
N HIS A 35 14.26 31.12 -4.25
CA HIS A 35 12.93 31.30 -4.83
C HIS A 35 11.94 31.79 -3.77
N CYS A 36 12.21 31.49 -2.50
CA CYS A 36 11.38 31.86 -1.38
C CYS A 36 11.77 33.15 -0.64
N ASP A 37 12.79 33.89 -1.06
CA ASP A 37 13.22 35.12 -0.36
C ASP A 37 12.16 36.23 -0.37
N HIS A 38 11.23 36.22 -1.34
CA HIS A 38 10.13 37.17 -1.40
C HIS A 38 9.00 36.91 -0.37
N VAL A 39 8.99 35.75 0.31
CA VAL A 39 7.92 35.40 1.26
C VAL A 39 8.30 35.91 2.64
N PRO A 40 7.57 36.88 3.22
CA PRO A 40 7.87 37.37 4.54
C PRO A 40 7.54 36.32 5.62
N PRO A 41 8.22 36.36 6.78
CA PRO A 41 7.82 35.57 7.93
C PRO A 41 6.44 36.01 8.45
N ILE A 42 5.78 35.15 9.22
CA ILE A 42 4.48 35.42 9.84
C ILE A 42 4.50 36.75 10.61
N SER A 43 3.50 37.59 10.36
CA SER A 43 3.40 38.93 10.95
C SER A 43 3.06 38.88 12.44
N LYS A 44 3.48 39.90 13.20
CA LYS A 44 3.14 40.02 14.64
C LYS A 44 1.63 40.06 14.88
N ALA A 45 0.89 40.74 14.01
CA ALA A 45 -0.57 40.84 14.11
C ALA A 45 -1.26 39.47 14.00
N GLU A 46 -0.67 38.54 13.25
CA GLU A 46 -1.21 37.18 13.13
C GLU A 46 -0.95 36.35 14.39
N PHE A 47 0.21 36.52 15.03
CA PHE A 47 0.46 35.94 16.36
C PHE A 47 -0.53 36.49 17.40
N ASP A 48 -0.81 37.79 17.38
CA ASP A 48 -1.79 38.41 18.27
C ASP A 48 -3.19 37.80 18.09
N ALA A 49 -3.62 37.61 16.83
CA ALA A 49 -4.90 36.98 16.51
C ALA A 49 -4.97 35.52 16.98
N ARG A 50 -3.89 34.74 16.83
CA ARG A 50 -3.81 33.35 17.29
C ARG A 50 -3.88 33.25 18.83
N GLN A 51 -3.17 34.13 19.53
CA GLN A 51 -3.18 34.18 20.99
C GLN A 51 -4.56 34.60 21.52
N ALA A 52 -5.23 35.56 20.87
CA ALA A 52 -6.60 35.96 21.20
C ALA A 52 -7.60 34.82 20.97
N ALA A 53 -7.49 34.09 19.85
CA ALA A 53 -8.34 32.93 19.56
C ALA A 53 -8.16 31.82 20.60
N LEU A 54 -6.93 31.51 21.00
CA LEU A 54 -6.63 30.55 22.07
C LEU A 54 -7.24 30.99 23.40
N SER A 55 -7.09 32.27 23.76
CA SER A 55 -7.63 32.83 25.01
C SER A 55 -9.16 32.78 25.07
N SER A 56 -9.82 33.12 23.96
CA SER A 56 -11.28 33.03 23.84
C SER A 56 -11.78 31.59 24.00
N GLU A 57 -11.07 30.62 23.39
CA GLU A 57 -11.43 29.21 23.49
C GLU A 57 -11.19 28.64 24.90
N LEU A 58 -10.10 29.04 25.55
CA LEU A 58 -9.84 28.69 26.96
C LEU A 58 -10.93 29.26 27.88
N HIS A 59 -11.39 30.49 27.63
CA HIS A 59 -12.49 31.09 28.37
C HIS A 59 -13.81 30.33 28.13
N ARG A 60 -14.11 29.95 26.88
CA ARG A 60 -15.30 29.14 26.53
C ARG A 60 -15.30 27.78 27.24
N LEU A 61 -14.13 27.16 27.36
CA LEU A 61 -13.95 25.87 28.01
C LEU A 61 -13.80 25.97 29.54
N ASN A 62 -13.86 27.18 30.12
CA ASN A 62 -13.63 27.45 31.53
C ASN A 62 -12.29 26.86 32.05
N ALA A 63 -11.24 26.96 31.23
CA ALA A 63 -9.91 26.46 31.54
C ALA A 63 -9.05 27.55 32.19
N LEU A 64 -8.20 27.14 33.14
CA LEU A 64 -7.34 28.06 33.89
C LEU A 64 -6.08 28.45 33.11
N ALA A 65 -5.51 27.51 32.35
CA ALA A 65 -4.30 27.74 31.57
C ALA A 65 -4.15 26.71 30.45
N TYR A 66 -3.41 27.11 29.41
CA TYR A 66 -2.84 26.21 28.42
C TYR A 66 -1.32 26.12 28.61
N VAL A 67 -0.78 24.91 28.67
CA VAL A 67 0.65 24.66 28.89
C VAL A 67 1.24 23.90 27.70
N ALA A 68 2.33 24.43 27.14
CA ALA A 68 3.08 23.82 26.05
C ALA A 68 4.59 23.85 26.31
N GLU A 69 5.28 22.79 25.91
CA GLU A 69 6.74 22.78 25.79
C GLU A 69 7.19 23.43 24.48
N PRO A 70 8.52 23.65 24.27
CA PRO A 70 9.08 23.96 22.95
C PRO A 70 8.67 22.92 21.91
N SER A 71 7.57 23.21 21.22
CA SER A 71 6.88 22.32 20.30
C SER A 71 6.36 23.14 19.11
N PRO A 72 5.83 22.50 18.06
CA PRO A 72 5.18 23.22 16.98
C PRO A 72 4.00 24.10 17.44
N ASN A 73 3.38 23.80 18.59
CA ASN A 73 2.37 24.67 19.17
C ASN A 73 2.96 25.92 19.82
N SER A 74 4.11 25.82 20.51
CA SER A 74 4.81 27.02 20.99
C SER A 74 5.32 27.87 19.82
N GLN A 75 5.68 27.24 18.70
CA GLN A 75 6.02 27.96 17.48
C GLN A 75 4.81 28.68 16.88
N PHE A 76 3.66 28.02 16.85
CA PHE A 76 2.42 28.59 16.32
C PHE A 76 1.93 29.80 17.12
N PHE A 77 1.97 29.72 18.46
CA PHE A 77 1.44 30.77 19.34
C PHE A 77 2.47 31.82 19.75
N ALA A 78 3.73 31.44 19.94
CA ALA A 78 4.75 32.28 20.56
C ALA A 78 6.05 32.39 19.73
N ASN A 79 6.08 31.86 18.51
CA ASN A 79 7.20 31.99 17.55
C ASN A 79 8.54 31.41 18.04
N PHE A 80 8.53 30.44 18.94
CA PHE A 80 9.73 29.69 19.34
C PHE A 80 9.49 28.18 19.28
N SER A 81 10.48 27.41 18.84
CA SER A 81 10.39 25.95 18.69
C SER A 81 11.58 25.23 19.31
N SER A 82 11.57 23.90 19.23
CA SER A 82 12.65 23.00 19.64
C SER A 82 13.98 23.26 18.92
N VAL A 83 13.98 23.94 17.77
CA VAL A 83 15.19 24.36 17.04
C VAL A 83 15.93 25.46 17.81
N ASN A 84 15.18 26.39 18.41
CA ASN A 84 15.76 27.47 19.22
C ASN A 84 16.14 26.97 20.62
N TRP A 85 15.40 25.96 21.12
CA TRP A 85 15.61 25.38 22.43
C TRP A 85 15.40 23.88 22.46
N LYS A 86 16.50 23.10 22.55
CA LYS A 86 16.41 21.65 22.65
C LYS A 86 15.73 21.23 23.95
N LEU A 87 14.80 20.28 23.85
CA LEU A 87 14.15 19.67 25.01
C LEU A 87 15.18 18.91 25.85
N SER A 88 15.18 19.15 27.16
CA SER A 88 16.04 18.48 28.16
C SER A 88 15.21 18.01 29.35
N GLU A 89 15.80 17.34 30.32
CA GLU A 89 15.14 17.00 31.60
C GLU A 89 14.58 18.22 32.35
N ARG A 90 15.08 19.42 32.04
CA ARG A 90 14.65 20.67 32.65
C ARG A 90 13.42 21.23 31.92
N PRO A 91 12.29 21.46 32.62
CA PRO A 91 11.09 22.00 31.99
C PRO A 91 11.27 23.47 31.60
N LEU A 92 11.10 23.75 30.31
CA LEU A 92 10.80 25.07 29.76
C LEU A 92 9.33 25.05 29.32
N LEU A 93 8.47 25.85 29.96
CA LEU A 93 7.04 25.81 29.68
C LEU A 93 6.53 27.18 29.23
N LEU A 94 5.82 27.20 28.11
CA LEU A 94 4.93 28.29 27.72
C LEU A 94 3.58 28.06 28.39
N ILE A 95 3.12 29.06 29.13
CA ILE A 95 1.85 29.04 29.83
C ILE A 95 1.04 30.24 29.35
N VAL A 96 -0.16 29.99 28.85
CA VAL A 96 -1.09 31.02 28.38
C VAL A 96 -2.30 31.02 29.32
N GLN A 97 -2.57 32.16 29.95
CA GLN A 97 -3.75 32.36 30.80
C GLN A 97 -4.74 33.30 30.12
N PRO A 98 -6.06 33.04 30.22
CA PRO A 98 -7.08 34.00 29.79
C PRO A 98 -7.18 35.13 30.83
N GLY A 99 -6.56 36.27 30.54
CA GLY A 99 -6.67 37.47 31.35
C GLY A 99 -7.99 38.19 31.08
N THR A 100 -8.88 38.22 32.08
CA THR A 100 -10.03 39.13 32.07
C THR A 100 -9.61 40.49 32.62
N SER A 101 -9.38 41.46 31.74
CA SER A 101 -9.26 42.86 32.17
C SER A 101 -10.65 43.37 32.59
N LYS A 102 -10.77 43.90 33.81
CA LYS A 102 -12.03 44.45 34.33
C LYS A 102 -12.48 45.64 33.48
N GLY A 103 -13.48 45.43 32.62
CA GLY A 103 -14.22 46.53 31.97
C GLY A 103 -14.31 46.45 30.45
N GLU A 104 -13.60 45.54 29.78
CA GLU A 104 -13.72 45.32 28.33
C GLU A 104 -14.16 43.89 28.07
N THR A 105 -15.09 43.70 27.13
CA THR A 105 -15.57 42.41 26.63
C THR A 105 -14.50 41.57 25.90
N GLU A 106 -13.23 41.99 25.93
CA GLU A 106 -12.12 41.38 25.19
C GLU A 106 -11.20 40.62 26.16
N VAL A 107 -11.11 39.29 26.02
CA VAL A 107 -10.24 38.43 26.83
C VAL A 107 -8.80 38.57 26.30
N GLN A 108 -7.89 39.10 27.12
CA GLN A 108 -6.50 39.30 26.73
C GLN A 108 -5.62 38.12 27.17
N PRO A 109 -4.80 37.53 26.29
CA PRO A 109 -3.89 36.45 26.68
C PRO A 109 -2.71 36.99 27.48
N GLU A 110 -2.45 36.43 28.67
CA GLU A 110 -1.20 36.62 29.39
C GLU A 110 -0.23 35.47 29.09
N LEU A 111 0.92 35.80 28.51
CA LEU A 111 1.97 34.81 28.19
C LEU A 111 3.02 34.78 29.30
N THR A 112 3.21 33.59 29.86
CA THR A 112 4.20 33.30 30.89
C THR A 112 5.17 32.22 30.40
N ILE A 113 6.47 32.43 30.58
CA ILE A 113 7.51 31.44 30.30
C ILE A 113 8.16 31.01 31.62
N LEU A 114 8.09 29.71 31.93
CA LEU A 114 8.79 29.09 33.03
C LEU A 114 10.16 28.61 32.57
N THR A 115 11.24 29.07 33.20
CA THR A 115 12.63 28.76 32.82
C THR A 115 13.52 28.50 34.03
N PRO A 116 14.60 27.71 33.94
CA PRO A 116 15.60 27.63 35.00
C PRO A 116 16.26 28.99 35.27
N THR A 117 16.56 29.31 36.53
CA THR A 117 17.15 30.61 36.93
C THR A 117 18.44 30.93 36.18
N PHE A 118 19.29 29.95 35.92
CA PHE A 118 20.55 30.16 35.21
C PHE A 118 20.39 30.37 33.70
N GLU A 119 19.27 29.96 33.08
CA GLU A 119 19.00 30.16 31.65
C GLU A 119 18.02 31.31 31.37
N VAL A 120 17.66 32.12 32.36
CA VAL A 120 16.73 33.27 32.21
C VAL A 120 17.19 34.23 31.10
N LEU A 121 18.49 34.53 31.03
CA LEU A 121 19.03 35.44 30.00
C LEU A 121 18.87 34.86 28.59
N ARG A 122 19.08 33.54 28.45
CA ARG A 122 18.88 32.82 27.18
C ARG A 122 17.40 32.80 26.79
N ALA A 123 16.51 32.58 27.76
CA ALA A 123 15.07 32.58 27.55
C ALA A 123 14.53 33.97 27.15
N ARG A 124 15.10 35.05 27.68
CA ARG A 124 14.79 36.44 27.25
C ARG A 124 15.31 36.76 25.85
N GLY A 125 16.33 36.06 25.38
CA GLY A 125 16.86 36.16 24.02
C GLY A 125 16.05 35.40 22.97
N LEU A 126 15.02 34.64 23.37
CA LEU A 126 14.14 33.95 22.42
C LEU A 126 13.26 34.96 21.66
N PRO A 127 13.01 34.75 20.34
CA PRO A 127 12.17 35.63 19.53
C PRO A 127 10.69 35.43 19.84
N VAL A 128 10.27 35.70 21.07
CA VAL A 128 8.90 35.50 21.52
C VAL A 128 8.04 36.68 21.09
N SER A 129 7.00 36.41 20.30
CA SER A 129 5.99 37.42 19.93
C SER A 129 4.98 37.56 21.06
N SER A 130 4.94 38.72 21.72
CA SER A 130 3.99 39.04 22.79
C SER A 130 2.78 39.84 22.28
N PHE A 131 1.59 39.51 22.78
CA PHE A 131 0.34 40.18 22.43
C PHE A 131 0.42 41.70 22.56
N LYS A 132 0.28 42.46 21.46
CA LYS A 132 0.30 43.94 21.49
C LYS A 132 1.48 44.57 22.27
N ASN A 133 2.63 43.88 22.37
CA ASN A 133 3.78 44.28 23.20
C ASN A 133 3.49 44.40 24.72
N SER A 134 2.51 43.69 25.26
CA SER A 134 2.20 43.66 26.71
C SER A 134 3.32 43.07 27.57
N GLY A 135 4.34 42.47 26.95
CA GLY A 135 5.49 41.88 27.62
C GLY A 135 5.23 40.43 28.05
N VAL A 136 6.26 39.60 28.00
CA VAL A 136 6.20 38.20 28.44
C VAL A 136 6.62 38.12 29.90
N ARG A 137 5.83 37.45 30.74
CA ARG A 137 6.19 37.22 32.13
C ARG A 137 7.15 36.03 32.23
N TYR A 138 8.34 36.25 32.77
CA TYR A 138 9.32 35.18 32.97
C TYR A 138 9.31 34.75 34.45
N ILE A 139 8.95 33.49 34.70
CA ILE A 139 9.07 32.86 36.02
C ILE A 139 10.31 31.98 36.00
N SER A 140 11.21 32.20 36.95
CA SER A 140 12.43 31.43 37.10
C SER A 140 12.37 30.48 38.29
N TRP A 141 12.83 29.23 38.12
CA TRP A 141 12.96 28.26 39.20
C TRP A 141 14.43 27.88 39.45
N ALA A 142 14.83 27.77 40.72
CA ALA A 142 16.17 27.32 41.12
C ALA A 142 16.26 25.79 41.02
N GLU A 143 17.46 25.23 40.73
CA GLU A 143 17.65 23.78 40.54
C GLU A 143 17.20 22.92 41.74
N GLU A 144 17.23 23.50 42.95
CA GLU A 144 16.80 22.84 44.19
C GLU A 144 15.29 22.88 44.43
N ALA A 145 14.57 23.76 43.71
CA ALA A 145 13.14 23.98 43.88
C ALA A 145 12.33 23.10 42.92
N ASN A 146 11.12 22.73 43.34
CA ASN A 146 10.18 22.09 42.43
C ASN A 146 9.68 23.11 41.37
N PRO A 147 9.93 22.85 40.07
CA PRO A 147 9.55 23.78 39.01
C PRO A 147 8.03 23.97 38.90
N TYR A 148 7.25 22.93 39.19
CA TYR A 148 5.80 22.93 39.02
C TYR A 148 5.08 23.73 40.12
N SER A 149 5.53 23.62 41.37
CA SER A 149 4.98 24.44 42.47
C SER A 149 5.31 25.92 42.28
N THR A 150 6.50 26.22 41.75
CA THR A 150 6.93 27.58 41.39
C THR A 150 6.10 28.13 40.24
N ALA A 151 5.77 27.30 39.24
CA ALA A 151 4.88 27.66 38.15
C ALA A 151 3.48 28.00 38.66
N LEU A 152 2.84 27.12 39.44
CA LEU A 152 1.49 27.36 39.99
C LEU A 152 1.43 28.61 40.87
N SER A 153 2.41 28.78 41.76
CA SER A 153 2.51 29.96 42.63
C SER A 153 2.70 31.25 41.82
N GLY A 154 3.54 31.21 40.78
CA GLY A 154 3.76 32.35 39.92
C GLY A 154 2.53 32.68 39.08
N LEU A 155 1.74 31.70 38.65
CA LEU A 155 0.48 31.91 37.92
C LEU A 155 -0.67 32.42 38.80
N GLY A 156 -0.47 32.51 40.12
CA GLY A 156 -1.51 32.91 41.07
C GLY A 156 -2.60 31.84 41.25
N ILE A 157 -2.34 30.60 40.86
CA ILE A 157 -3.27 29.48 41.00
C ILE A 157 -2.99 28.82 42.34
N ALA A 158 -3.93 28.94 43.29
CA ALA A 158 -3.80 28.25 44.57
C ALA A 158 -3.84 26.72 44.35
N PRO A 159 -3.08 25.92 45.12
CA PRO A 159 -3.06 24.45 45.00
C PRO A 159 -4.45 23.80 45.17
N ASP A 160 -5.34 24.48 45.89
CA ASP A 160 -6.72 24.05 46.17
C ASP A 160 -7.75 24.54 45.14
N SER A 161 -7.31 25.15 44.03
CA SER A 161 -8.23 25.65 43.01
C SER A 161 -8.82 24.50 42.21
N ASN A 162 -10.15 24.46 42.07
CA ASN A 162 -10.82 23.55 41.14
C ASN A 162 -10.83 24.16 39.73
N GLY A 163 -10.07 23.58 38.81
CA GLY A 163 -10.09 23.97 37.41
C GLY A 163 -9.31 23.03 36.50
N THR A 164 -9.52 23.21 35.20
CA THR A 164 -8.89 22.37 34.18
C THR A 164 -7.69 23.10 33.57
N ILE A 165 -6.54 22.42 33.50
CA ILE A 165 -5.37 22.87 32.74
C ILE A 165 -5.25 21.99 31.51
N TYR A 166 -5.21 22.61 30.34
CA TYR A 166 -4.98 21.89 29.09
C TYR A 166 -3.48 21.86 28.77
N VAL A 167 -2.97 20.66 28.55
CA VAL A 167 -1.58 20.44 28.15
C VAL A 167 -1.52 20.06 26.67
N ASP A 168 -0.46 20.50 26.00
CA ASP A 168 -0.15 20.07 24.64
C ASP A 168 -0.09 18.53 24.54
N SER A 169 -0.62 17.96 23.46
CA SER A 169 -0.55 16.52 23.18
C SER A 169 0.89 16.00 23.05
N SER A 170 1.85 16.87 22.70
CA SER A 170 3.27 16.52 22.56
C SER A 170 4.09 16.66 23.84
N ILE A 171 3.46 17.07 24.96
CA ILE A 171 4.15 17.26 26.23
C ILE A 171 4.66 15.93 26.79
N ARG A 172 5.83 15.96 27.43
CA ARG A 172 6.40 14.74 28.02
C ARG A 172 5.66 14.37 29.31
N LYS A 173 5.39 13.08 29.49
CA LYS A 173 4.58 12.54 30.59
C LYS A 173 5.04 12.98 31.98
N PHE A 174 6.34 13.08 32.23
CA PHE A 174 6.87 13.49 33.53
C PHE A 174 6.45 14.91 33.95
N ILE A 175 6.12 15.78 32.99
CA ILE A 175 5.62 17.14 33.24
C ILE A 175 4.15 17.09 33.64
N VAL A 176 3.37 16.24 32.98
CA VAL A 176 1.96 16.01 33.34
C VAL A 176 1.87 15.46 34.75
N ASP A 177 2.67 14.43 35.05
CA ASP A 177 2.72 13.81 36.38
C ASP A 177 3.20 14.84 37.42
N GLY A 178 4.26 15.61 37.13
CA GLY A 178 4.77 16.64 38.04
C GLY A 178 3.81 17.82 38.29
N LEU A 179 3.03 18.22 37.28
CA LEU A 179 1.96 19.22 37.45
C LEU A 179 0.78 18.65 38.26
N GLN A 180 0.46 17.36 38.08
CA GLN A 180 -0.63 16.70 38.82
C GLN A 180 -0.26 16.54 40.30
N ASP A 181 1.00 16.21 40.60
CA ASP A 181 1.54 16.12 41.96
C ASP A 181 1.55 17.48 42.66
N ALA A 182 1.85 18.55 41.92
CA ALA A 182 1.87 19.92 42.46
C ALA A 182 0.47 20.51 42.69
N GLY A 183 -0.57 19.96 42.06
CA GLY A 183 -1.96 20.40 42.20
C GLY A 183 -2.94 19.23 42.17
N PRO A 184 -3.15 18.51 43.28
CA PRO A 184 -3.97 17.29 43.33
C PRO A 184 -5.45 17.51 42.94
N ASN A 185 -5.96 18.74 43.15
CA ASN A 185 -7.34 19.11 42.83
C ASN A 185 -7.52 19.66 41.40
N LEU A 186 -6.43 19.88 40.66
CA LEU A 186 -6.47 20.32 39.27
C LEU A 186 -6.69 19.13 38.34
N ARG A 187 -7.57 19.33 37.34
CA ARG A 187 -7.75 18.35 36.27
C ARG A 187 -6.80 18.69 35.13
N ILE A 188 -5.79 17.87 34.92
CA ILE A 188 -4.87 18.01 33.79
C ILE A 188 -5.37 17.13 32.64
N ALA A 189 -5.69 17.76 31.52
CA ALA A 189 -6.20 17.06 30.34
C ALA A 189 -5.41 17.48 29.10
N SER A 190 -5.27 16.57 28.14
CA SER A 190 -4.75 16.93 26.83
C SER A 190 -5.67 17.95 26.15
N ALA A 191 -5.09 18.85 25.39
CA ALA A 191 -5.81 19.86 24.63
C ALA A 191 -6.90 19.22 23.76
N PRO A 192 -8.16 19.68 23.85
CA PRO A 192 -9.26 19.11 23.10
C PRO A 192 -9.21 19.56 21.63
N LEU A 193 -10.03 18.92 20.79
CA LEU A 193 -10.10 19.15 19.35
C LEU A 193 -10.29 20.63 18.98
N GLU A 194 -11.01 21.38 19.81
CA GLU A 194 -11.26 22.80 19.56
C GLU A 194 -9.98 23.63 19.61
N ILE A 195 -9.02 23.27 20.47
CA ILE A 195 -7.72 23.94 20.54
C ILE A 195 -6.79 23.43 19.42
N THR A 196 -6.78 22.12 19.13
CA THR A 196 -5.93 21.57 18.06
C THR A 196 -6.39 21.99 16.66
N SER A 197 -7.70 22.18 16.46
CA SER A 197 -8.30 22.64 15.20
C SER A 197 -7.89 24.06 14.79
N LEU A 198 -7.43 24.90 15.74
CA LEU A 198 -6.92 26.23 15.43
C LEU A 198 -5.70 26.17 14.50
N ARG A 199 -4.91 25.10 14.57
CA ARG A 199 -3.75 24.87 13.70
C ARG A 199 -4.11 24.16 12.39
N GLU A 200 -5.26 23.49 12.34
CA GLU A 200 -5.72 22.78 11.15
C GLU A 200 -6.10 23.75 10.03
N ARG A 201 -6.65 24.92 10.38
CA ARG A 201 -7.06 25.96 9.43
C ARG A 201 -5.95 26.98 9.21
N LYS A 202 -5.32 26.92 8.04
CA LYS A 202 -4.21 27.77 7.67
C LYS A 202 -4.70 29.13 7.17
N SER A 203 -4.02 30.18 7.58
CA SER A 203 -4.20 31.55 7.08
C SER A 203 -3.64 31.70 5.66
N PRO A 204 -4.01 32.75 4.92
CA PRO A 204 -3.44 33.01 3.59
C PRO A 204 -1.91 33.10 3.59
N ALA A 205 -1.31 33.68 4.65
CA ALA A 205 0.15 33.78 4.77
C ALA A 205 0.79 32.41 4.97
N GLU A 206 0.18 31.54 5.79
CA GLU A 206 0.65 30.16 5.98
C GLU A 206 0.59 29.34 4.68
N LEU A 207 -0.47 29.53 3.90
CA LEU A 207 -0.63 28.88 2.60
C LEU A 207 0.41 29.34 1.58
N GLU A 208 0.78 30.62 1.56
CA GLU A 208 1.85 31.14 0.70
C GLU A 208 3.22 30.56 1.06
N ILE A 209 3.53 30.45 2.36
CA ILE A 209 4.77 29.81 2.83
C ILE A 209 4.81 28.34 2.42
N LEU A 210 3.73 27.59 2.68
CA LEU A 210 3.63 26.17 2.30
C LEU A 210 3.72 25.98 0.78
N LYS A 211 3.10 26.86 0.00
CA LYS A 211 3.19 26.84 -1.46
C LYS A 211 4.62 27.03 -1.93
N CYS A 212 5.33 28.03 -1.39
CA CYS A 212 6.73 28.26 -1.75
C CYS A 212 7.63 27.09 -1.36
N ALA A 213 7.43 26.54 -0.15
CA ALA A 213 8.20 25.40 0.31
C ALA A 213 8.03 24.16 -0.60
N ASN A 214 6.80 23.90 -1.05
CA ASN A 214 6.52 22.82 -2.00
C ASN A 214 7.10 23.10 -3.40
N GLU A 215 7.00 24.33 -3.92
CA GLU A 215 7.61 24.72 -5.19
C GLU A 215 9.12 24.55 -5.18
N ALA A 216 9.79 25.04 -4.13
CA ALA A 216 11.23 24.87 -3.92
C ALA A 216 11.64 23.40 -3.87
N THR A 217 10.86 22.55 -3.19
CA THR A 217 11.10 21.11 -3.10
C THR A 217 10.99 20.44 -4.47
N VAL A 218 9.96 20.79 -5.27
CA VAL A 218 9.78 20.25 -6.63
C VAL A 218 10.93 20.69 -7.55
N LEU A 219 11.40 21.93 -7.44
CA LEU A 219 12.53 22.44 -8.22
C LEU A 219 13.84 21.71 -7.83
N ALA A 220 14.07 21.47 -6.54
CA ALA A 220 15.23 20.71 -6.06
C ALA A 220 15.22 19.27 -6.59
N ILE A 221 14.07 18.59 -6.57
CA ILE A 221 13.93 17.24 -7.14
C ILE A 221 14.22 17.24 -8.64
N ARG A 222 13.69 18.20 -9.41
CA ARG A 222 13.97 18.32 -10.85
C ARG A 222 15.44 18.55 -11.15
N ASN A 223 16.09 19.44 -10.40
CA ASN A 223 17.50 19.75 -10.57
C ASN A 223 18.40 18.53 -10.31
N VAL A 224 18.09 17.73 -9.28
CA VAL A 224 18.85 16.50 -9.00
C VAL A 224 18.53 15.41 -10.02
N HIS A 225 17.27 15.29 -10.44
CA HIS A 225 16.87 14.35 -11.49
C HIS A 225 17.69 14.52 -12.77
N ASP A 226 17.96 15.75 -13.20
CA ASP A 226 18.76 16.02 -14.40
C ASP A 226 20.25 15.65 -14.24
N GLN A 227 20.73 15.49 -13.01
CA GLN A 227 22.10 15.11 -12.69
C GLN A 227 22.25 13.62 -12.36
N LEU A 228 21.16 12.84 -12.37
CA LEU A 228 21.21 11.41 -12.08
C LEU A 228 21.98 10.68 -13.19
N SER A 229 22.89 9.81 -12.76
CA SER A 229 23.66 8.93 -13.65
C SER A 229 23.71 7.51 -13.09
N ALA A 230 23.79 6.52 -13.98
CA ALA A 230 23.95 5.12 -13.59
C ALA A 230 25.24 4.95 -12.78
N GLY A 231 25.18 4.18 -11.69
CA GLY A 231 26.32 4.00 -10.78
C GLY A 231 26.32 4.91 -9.55
N MET A 232 25.39 5.86 -9.43
CA MET A 232 25.25 6.67 -8.23
C MET A 232 24.63 5.87 -7.07
N HIS A 233 25.11 6.14 -5.86
CA HIS A 233 24.57 5.54 -4.63
C HIS A 233 23.39 6.35 -4.07
N GLU A 234 22.45 5.69 -3.38
CA GLU A 234 21.34 6.35 -2.68
C GLU A 234 21.82 7.47 -1.73
N SER A 235 22.92 7.25 -1.00
CA SER A 235 23.52 8.24 -0.09
C SER A 235 24.07 9.49 -0.78
N GLN A 236 24.68 9.33 -1.95
CA GLN A 236 25.20 10.43 -2.76
C GLN A 236 24.05 11.32 -3.24
N VAL A 237 23.00 10.70 -3.77
CA VAL A 237 21.82 11.41 -4.26
C VAL A 237 21.07 12.09 -3.12
N ARG A 238 20.98 11.47 -1.94
CA ARG A 238 20.42 12.09 -0.73
C ARG A 238 21.18 13.36 -0.32
N SER A 239 22.52 13.31 -0.37
CA SER A 239 23.36 14.47 -0.04
C SER A 239 23.22 15.59 -1.08
N MET A 240 23.09 15.23 -2.37
CA MET A 240 22.81 16.19 -3.44
C MET A 240 21.44 16.86 -3.27
N LEU A 241 20.40 16.10 -2.91
CA LEU A 241 19.07 16.63 -2.62
C LEU A 241 19.07 17.57 -1.43
N ALA A 242 19.70 17.18 -0.31
CA ALA A 242 19.82 18.05 0.86
C ALA A 242 20.54 19.37 0.53
N SER A 243 21.60 19.31 -0.29
CA SER A 243 22.32 20.49 -0.78
C SER A 243 21.44 21.37 -1.68
N SER A 244 20.73 20.78 -2.64
CA SER A 244 19.81 21.52 -3.52
C SER A 244 18.63 22.15 -2.77
N LEU A 245 18.06 21.47 -1.76
CA LEU A 245 17.03 22.04 -0.89
C LEU A 245 17.57 23.23 -0.10
N GLY A 246 18.79 23.12 0.44
CA GLY A 246 19.47 24.22 1.13
C GLY A 246 19.70 25.42 0.22
N ARG A 247 20.14 25.18 -1.02
CA ARG A 247 20.32 26.24 -2.03
C ARG A 247 19.00 26.92 -2.40
N ALA A 248 17.91 26.16 -2.48
CA ALA A 248 16.57 26.69 -2.74
C ALA A 248 15.99 27.54 -1.58
N GLY A 249 16.67 27.62 -0.43
CA GLY A 249 16.28 28.41 0.72
C GLY A 249 15.55 27.64 1.83
N LEU A 250 15.49 26.31 1.75
CA LEU A 250 14.86 25.46 2.76
C LEU A 250 15.86 25.04 3.85
N LYS A 251 15.39 24.99 5.10
CA LYS A 251 16.16 24.52 6.26
C LYS A 251 15.78 23.10 6.63
N ASP A 252 16.71 22.38 7.26
CA ASP A 252 16.51 21.00 7.74
C ASP A 252 15.98 20.05 6.66
N GLY A 253 16.47 20.21 5.42
CA GLY A 253 16.05 19.41 4.28
C GLY A 253 16.44 17.94 4.43
N GLY A 254 15.43 17.06 4.47
CA GLY A 254 15.59 15.61 4.50
C GLY A 254 15.06 15.00 3.21
N CYS A 255 15.69 13.93 2.73
CA CYS A 255 15.10 13.14 1.65
C CYS A 255 15.33 11.64 1.83
N LEU A 256 14.25 10.88 1.70
CA LEU A 256 14.26 9.44 1.55
C LEU A 256 14.42 9.12 0.06
N THR A 257 15.58 8.57 -0.28
CA THR A 257 15.92 8.14 -1.63
C THR A 257 16.02 6.62 -1.65
N LEU A 258 15.17 5.97 -2.43
CA LEU A 258 15.10 4.51 -2.55
C LEU A 258 15.12 4.09 -4.02
N PHE A 259 15.98 3.12 -4.36
CA PHE A 259 16.12 2.60 -5.72
C PHE A 259 15.61 1.15 -5.85
N GLY A 260 14.94 0.86 -6.97
CA GLY A 260 14.54 -0.50 -7.33
C GLY A 260 13.67 -1.18 -6.27
N SER A 261 14.14 -2.34 -5.78
CA SER A 261 13.46 -3.13 -4.73
C SER A 261 13.25 -2.36 -3.43
N ASN A 262 14.15 -1.43 -3.08
CA ASN A 262 14.01 -0.63 -1.87
C ASN A 262 12.78 0.29 -1.94
N ALA A 263 12.38 0.71 -3.14
CA ALA A 263 11.18 1.53 -3.33
C ALA A 263 9.87 0.75 -3.11
N ALA A 264 9.92 -0.57 -2.90
CA ALA A 264 8.78 -1.36 -2.45
C ALA A 264 8.52 -1.24 -0.94
N LEU A 265 9.44 -0.65 -0.16
CA LEU A 265 9.29 -0.44 1.27
C LEU A 265 8.91 1.03 1.55
N PRO A 266 7.73 1.32 2.14
CA PRO A 266 7.27 2.69 2.38
C PRO A 266 8.23 3.54 3.24
N HIS A 267 8.88 2.92 4.21
CA HIS A 267 9.89 3.53 5.09
C HIS A 267 11.20 2.75 5.06
N GLY A 268 11.59 2.23 3.89
CA GLY A 268 12.83 1.48 3.73
C GLY A 268 14.02 2.29 4.21
N THR A 269 14.90 1.71 5.02
CA THR A 269 16.06 2.42 5.60
C THR A 269 17.20 2.68 4.62
N GLY A 270 17.01 2.42 3.31
CA GLY A 270 17.99 2.63 2.24
C GLY A 270 19.24 1.78 2.42
N THR A 271 19.40 0.70 1.64
CA THR A 271 20.57 -0.20 1.75
C THR A 271 21.82 0.33 1.03
N ASP A 272 21.87 1.65 0.77
CA ASP A 272 22.85 2.32 -0.08
C ASP A 272 23.03 1.65 -1.44
N ARG A 273 21.90 1.34 -2.09
CA ARG A 273 21.89 0.64 -3.37
C ARG A 273 22.45 1.53 -4.48
N VAL A 274 23.15 0.91 -5.43
CA VAL A 274 23.64 1.56 -6.64
C VAL A 274 22.53 1.63 -7.68
N LEU A 275 22.35 2.79 -8.29
CA LEU A 275 21.35 3.03 -9.32
C LEU A 275 21.69 2.28 -10.62
N GLN A 276 20.78 1.41 -11.07
CA GLN A 276 20.86 0.70 -12.34
C GLN A 276 20.08 1.42 -13.45
N GLN A 277 20.38 1.07 -14.70
CA GLN A 277 19.83 1.77 -15.88
C GLN A 277 18.30 1.69 -16.00
N ASP A 278 17.70 0.58 -15.58
CA ASP A 278 16.25 0.35 -15.64
C ASP A 278 15.55 0.46 -14.26
N ASP A 279 16.27 0.93 -13.22
CA ASP A 279 15.71 1.03 -11.87
C ASP A 279 14.79 2.26 -11.73
N PHE A 280 13.73 2.10 -10.93
CA PHE A 280 12.91 3.21 -10.48
C PHE A 280 13.56 3.87 -9.27
N ALA A 281 13.47 5.20 -9.23
CA ALA A 281 13.84 5.98 -8.06
C ALA A 281 12.58 6.56 -7.40
N LEU A 282 12.47 6.37 -6.09
CA LEU A 282 11.51 7.05 -5.24
C LEU A 282 12.27 8.09 -4.43
N PHE A 283 11.87 9.34 -4.61
CA PHE A 283 12.34 10.49 -3.85
C PHE A 283 11.19 10.99 -3.00
N ASP A 284 11.36 10.94 -1.70
CA ASP A 284 10.41 11.52 -0.76
C ASP A 284 11.14 12.57 0.05
N CYS A 285 10.99 13.82 -0.38
CA CYS A 285 11.79 14.93 0.12
C CYS A 285 10.93 16.00 0.77
N GLY A 286 11.46 16.60 1.81
CA GLY A 286 10.83 17.70 2.52
C GLY A 286 11.85 18.67 3.09
N GLY A 287 11.44 19.91 3.30
CA GLY A 287 12.23 20.94 3.94
C GLY A 287 11.36 21.94 4.67
N SER A 288 11.96 22.74 5.55
CA SER A 288 11.24 23.73 6.33
C SER A 288 11.49 25.16 5.85
N LEU A 289 10.42 25.94 5.70
CA LEU A 289 10.47 27.39 5.46
C LEU A 289 9.72 28.10 6.58
N HIS A 290 10.41 28.93 7.36
CA HIS A 290 9.89 29.55 8.58
C HIS A 290 9.24 28.55 9.58
N GLY A 291 9.64 27.28 9.49
CA GLY A 291 9.11 26.16 10.28
C GLY A 291 7.96 25.38 9.66
N TYR A 292 7.38 25.84 8.56
CA TYR A 292 6.38 25.07 7.80
C TYR A 292 7.08 24.06 6.91
N ILE A 293 6.59 22.83 6.92
CA ILE A 293 7.21 21.68 6.28
C ILE A 293 6.58 21.44 4.92
N SER A 294 7.42 21.22 3.91
CA SER A 294 7.02 20.60 2.64
C SER A 294 7.22 19.08 2.71
N ASP A 295 6.37 18.35 1.99
CA ASP A 295 6.47 16.89 1.87
C ASP A 295 6.04 16.48 0.46
N VAL A 296 7.01 16.06 -0.35
CA VAL A 296 6.81 15.79 -1.77
C VAL A 296 7.47 14.48 -2.16
N THR A 297 6.63 13.48 -2.40
CA THR A 297 7.05 12.22 -3.01
C THR A 297 6.97 12.26 -4.53
N ARG A 298 8.04 11.82 -5.21
CA ARG A 298 8.10 11.57 -6.64
C ARG A 298 8.73 10.21 -6.91
N LYS A 299 7.98 9.37 -7.63
CA LYS A 299 8.50 8.13 -8.20
C LYS A 299 8.76 8.35 -9.68
N THR A 300 10.02 8.32 -10.09
CA THR A 300 10.43 8.53 -11.49
C THR A 300 11.27 7.37 -11.98
N VAL A 301 11.32 7.24 -13.31
CA VAL A 301 12.34 6.44 -13.97
C VAL A 301 13.63 7.24 -13.87
N ALA A 302 14.69 6.62 -13.34
CA ALA A 302 15.84 7.40 -12.89
C ALA A 302 16.70 7.96 -14.04
N LEU A 303 16.60 7.40 -15.26
CA LEU A 303 17.50 7.74 -16.36
C LEU A 303 16.77 7.89 -17.72
N PRO A 304 17.14 8.89 -18.54
CA PRO A 304 16.65 9.02 -19.92
C PRO A 304 17.04 7.81 -20.76
N GLY A 305 16.05 7.08 -21.31
CA GLY A 305 16.27 5.92 -22.19
C GLY A 305 16.07 4.54 -21.53
N ALA A 306 15.67 4.49 -20.25
CA ALA A 306 15.33 3.24 -19.57
C ALA A 306 14.09 2.56 -20.15
N ARG A 307 14.06 1.22 -20.18
CA ARG A 307 12.96 0.45 -20.74
C ARG A 307 11.92 0.13 -19.67
N ILE A 308 10.79 0.84 -19.69
CA ILE A 308 9.72 0.65 -18.71
C ILE A 308 8.82 -0.54 -19.13
N PRO A 309 8.66 -1.57 -18.29
CA PRO A 309 7.68 -2.63 -18.54
C PRO A 309 6.25 -2.10 -18.53
N ALA A 310 5.38 -2.61 -19.41
CA ALA A 310 3.99 -2.16 -19.54
C ALA A 310 3.20 -2.28 -18.23
N ASP A 311 3.45 -3.34 -17.45
CA ASP A 311 2.79 -3.58 -16.16
C ASP A 311 3.09 -2.47 -15.14
N HIS A 312 4.31 -1.94 -15.15
CA HIS A 312 4.71 -0.86 -14.23
C HIS A 312 4.06 0.47 -14.62
N LEU A 313 3.93 0.73 -15.91
CA LEU A 313 3.17 1.87 -16.45
C LEU A 313 1.69 1.80 -16.07
N GLN A 314 1.10 0.60 -16.08
CA GLN A 314 -0.29 0.39 -15.66
C GLN A 314 -0.47 0.62 -14.16
N ILE A 315 0.45 0.16 -13.32
CA ILE A 315 0.41 0.41 -11.88
C ILE A 315 0.57 1.92 -11.60
N TRP A 316 1.53 2.57 -12.25
CA TRP A 316 1.75 4.01 -12.10
C TRP A 316 0.53 4.83 -12.54
N SER A 317 -0.09 4.49 -13.68
CA SER A 317 -1.29 5.18 -14.15
C SER A 317 -2.49 4.95 -13.23
N THR A 318 -2.61 3.77 -12.63
CA THR A 318 -3.63 3.46 -11.62
C THR A 318 -3.43 4.30 -10.35
N VAL A 319 -2.21 4.39 -9.84
CA VAL A 319 -1.88 5.23 -8.68
C VAL A 319 -2.18 6.71 -8.96
N LYS A 320 -1.80 7.20 -10.14
CA LYS A 320 -2.12 8.57 -10.57
C LYS A 320 -3.63 8.81 -10.68
N ALA A 321 -4.39 7.84 -11.19
CA ALA A 321 -5.84 7.92 -11.27
C ALA A 321 -6.49 7.95 -9.88
N ALA A 322 -6.01 7.11 -8.95
CA ALA A 322 -6.46 7.09 -7.56
C ALA A 322 -6.18 8.43 -6.85
N GLN A 323 -4.97 8.98 -7.00
CA GLN A 323 -4.61 10.30 -6.46
C GLN A 323 -5.51 11.42 -7.02
N SER A 324 -5.79 11.38 -8.33
CA SER A 324 -6.67 12.34 -9.00
C SER A 324 -8.13 12.23 -8.52
N ALA A 325 -8.59 11.02 -8.21
CA ALA A 325 -9.92 10.78 -7.68
C ALA A 325 -10.07 11.29 -6.24
N ALA A 326 -9.09 11.00 -5.39
CA ALA A 326 -9.02 11.54 -4.04
C ALA A 326 -9.06 13.08 -4.04
N MET A 327 -8.30 13.72 -4.95
CA MET A 327 -8.29 15.17 -5.10
C MET A 327 -9.67 15.75 -5.49
N LYS A 328 -10.45 15.04 -6.31
CA LYS A 328 -11.80 15.47 -6.71
C LYS A 328 -12.84 15.30 -5.59
N ALA A 329 -12.62 14.31 -4.72
CA ALA A 329 -13.47 14.02 -3.56
C ALA A 329 -13.19 14.97 -2.38
N ALA A 330 -11.97 15.50 -2.28
CA ALA A 330 -11.60 16.49 -1.27
C ALA A 330 -12.29 17.84 -1.51
N ARG A 331 -13.50 18.01 -0.95
CA ARG A 331 -14.29 19.25 -1.01
C ARG A 331 -14.59 19.76 0.39
N ALA A 332 -14.79 21.07 0.54
CA ALA A 332 -15.26 21.65 1.79
C ALA A 332 -16.62 21.06 2.17
N GLY A 333 -16.74 20.58 3.41
CA GLY A 333 -17.92 19.87 3.92
C GLY A 333 -17.91 18.35 3.73
N ALA A 334 -16.96 17.79 2.98
CA ALA A 334 -16.81 16.34 2.84
C ALA A 334 -16.17 15.73 4.11
N LEU A 335 -16.52 14.48 4.41
CA LEU A 335 -15.86 13.72 5.47
C LEU A 335 -14.48 13.27 4.99
N THR A 336 -13.49 13.28 5.88
CA THR A 336 -12.10 12.84 5.62
C THR A 336 -12.00 11.37 5.18
N ARG A 337 -13.00 10.53 5.47
CA ARG A 337 -13.11 9.16 4.94
C ARG A 337 -13.43 9.08 3.44
N GLU A 338 -14.13 10.07 2.87
CA GLU A 338 -14.59 10.01 1.48
C GLU A 338 -13.44 10.03 0.46
N PRO A 339 -12.41 10.89 0.60
CA PRO A 339 -11.24 10.82 -0.28
C PRO A 339 -10.48 9.49 -0.17
N ASP A 340 -10.30 8.94 1.04
CA ASP A 340 -9.62 7.65 1.26
C ASP A 340 -10.41 6.51 0.60
N GLU A 341 -11.73 6.49 0.75
CA GLU A 341 -12.60 5.52 0.10
C GLU A 341 -12.59 5.66 -1.43
N ALA A 342 -12.55 6.89 -1.96
CA ALA A 342 -12.43 7.14 -3.38
C ALA A 342 -11.12 6.58 -3.97
N ALA A 343 -9.98 6.75 -3.28
CA ALA A 343 -8.72 6.15 -3.68
C ALA A 343 -8.76 4.61 -3.60
N ARG A 344 -9.29 4.05 -2.50
CA ARG A 344 -9.42 2.60 -2.33
C ARG A 344 -10.34 1.97 -3.37
N ALA A 345 -11.42 2.64 -3.77
CA ALA A 345 -12.33 2.16 -4.80
C ALA A 345 -11.62 1.93 -6.14
N TRP A 346 -10.70 2.83 -6.53
CA TRP A 346 -9.86 2.63 -7.72
C TRP A 346 -8.95 1.41 -7.59
N PHE A 347 -8.33 1.20 -6.43
CA PHE A 347 -7.49 0.02 -6.21
C PHE A 347 -8.29 -1.28 -6.17
N ARG A 348 -9.55 -1.27 -5.70
CA ARG A 348 -10.45 -2.44 -5.76
C ARG A 348 -10.78 -2.85 -7.19
N LEU A 349 -11.05 -1.87 -8.06
CA LEU A 349 -11.31 -2.13 -9.48
C LEU A 349 -10.12 -2.78 -10.18
N SER A 350 -8.90 -2.36 -9.82
CA SER A 350 -7.66 -2.91 -10.38
C SER A 350 -7.11 -4.14 -9.65
N GLY A 351 -7.76 -4.59 -8.56
CA GLY A 351 -7.30 -5.73 -7.74
C GLY A 351 -6.05 -5.45 -6.88
N LEU A 352 -5.67 -4.18 -6.70
CA LEU A 352 -4.46 -3.75 -5.98
C LEU A 352 -4.72 -3.31 -4.53
N ASP A 353 -5.95 -3.42 -4.02
CA ASP A 353 -6.34 -3.00 -2.66
C ASP A 353 -5.39 -3.57 -1.58
N LYS A 354 -5.00 -4.84 -1.72
CA LYS A 354 -4.10 -5.55 -0.78
C LYS A 354 -2.70 -4.91 -0.62
N TYR A 355 -2.27 -4.10 -1.58
CA TYR A 355 -0.94 -3.49 -1.60
C TYR A 355 -0.93 -2.03 -1.12
N PHE A 356 -2.11 -1.45 -0.83
CA PHE A 356 -2.25 -0.13 -0.22
C PHE A 356 -2.45 -0.28 1.29
N THR A 357 -1.33 -0.30 2.02
CA THR A 357 -1.25 -0.74 3.41
C THR A 357 -1.48 0.38 4.45
N HIS A 358 -1.49 1.64 4.04
CA HIS A 358 -1.58 2.79 4.95
C HIS A 358 -2.75 3.74 4.60
N ARG A 359 -2.85 4.85 5.34
CA ARG A 359 -3.82 5.94 5.15
C ARG A 359 -3.57 6.70 3.85
N LEU A 360 -4.59 7.37 3.29
CA LEU A 360 -4.43 8.18 2.08
C LEU A 360 -3.50 9.39 2.29
N GLY A 361 -3.52 9.99 3.47
CA GLY A 361 -2.70 11.14 3.79
C GLY A 361 -2.90 11.68 5.20
N HIS A 362 -2.21 12.77 5.49
CA HIS A 362 -2.19 13.44 6.79
C HIS A 362 -2.14 14.96 6.60
N GLY A 363 -2.59 15.71 7.61
CA GLY A 363 -2.40 17.15 7.67
C GLY A 363 -0.93 17.51 7.65
N ILE A 364 -0.62 18.67 7.08
CA ILE A 364 0.74 19.22 7.01
C ILE A 364 0.74 20.72 7.32
N GLY A 365 1.75 21.15 8.08
CA GLY A 365 1.90 22.52 8.53
C GLY A 365 3.25 22.72 9.21
N LEU A 366 3.25 23.07 10.49
CA LEU A 366 4.47 23.15 11.31
C LEU A 366 4.99 21.76 11.72
N GLN A 367 4.13 20.73 11.61
CA GLN A 367 4.50 19.32 11.72
C GLN A 367 4.35 18.66 10.36
N GLY A 368 5.23 17.70 10.06
CA GLY A 368 5.08 16.87 8.86
C GLY A 368 3.78 16.08 8.90
N HIS A 369 3.43 15.55 10.07
CA HIS A 369 2.17 14.85 10.32
C HIS A 369 1.33 15.59 11.37
N GLU A 370 0.20 16.15 10.96
CA GLU A 370 -0.80 16.73 11.84
C GLU A 370 -2.23 16.36 11.43
N GLN A 371 -3.22 16.80 12.21
CA GLN A 371 -4.62 16.67 11.82
C GLN A 371 -4.95 17.65 10.67
N PRO A 372 -5.93 17.34 9.80
CA PRO A 372 -6.76 16.13 9.78
C PRO A 372 -6.08 14.90 9.15
N TYR A 373 -6.40 13.70 9.61
CA TYR A 373 -5.90 12.45 9.00
C TYR A 373 -6.93 11.84 8.04
N LEU A 374 -6.52 11.58 6.79
CA LEU A 374 -7.39 10.99 5.78
C LEU A 374 -7.34 9.47 5.88
N ARG A 375 -8.23 8.92 6.70
CA ARG A 375 -8.35 7.48 6.98
C ARG A 375 -9.82 7.06 6.90
N GLY A 376 -10.08 5.82 6.48
CA GLY A 376 -11.44 5.28 6.35
C GLY A 376 -12.30 5.25 7.63
N GLY A 377 -11.74 5.58 8.79
CA GLY A 377 -12.46 5.65 10.08
C GLY A 377 -12.45 7.03 10.76
N SER A 378 -12.05 8.11 10.07
CA SER A 378 -12.23 9.48 10.59
C SER A 378 -13.51 10.08 10.03
N ASP A 379 -14.30 10.67 10.94
CA ASP A 379 -15.52 11.42 10.62
C ASP A 379 -15.28 12.94 10.66
N ASP A 380 -14.03 13.37 10.60
CA ASP A 380 -13.66 14.78 10.62
C ASP A 380 -14.11 15.45 9.31
N ILE A 381 -14.67 16.65 9.40
CA ILE A 381 -15.18 17.41 8.26
C ILE A 381 -14.03 18.26 7.68
N ILE A 382 -13.82 18.17 6.37
CA ILE A 382 -12.87 19.02 5.66
C ILE A 382 -13.41 20.45 5.61
N GLN A 383 -12.69 21.39 6.20
CA GLN A 383 -13.01 22.82 6.16
C GLN A 383 -12.05 23.58 5.24
N THR A 384 -12.47 24.76 4.78
CA THR A 384 -11.60 25.67 4.02
C THR A 384 -10.39 26.05 4.87
N GLY A 385 -9.19 25.92 4.29
CA GLY A 385 -7.92 26.17 4.98
C GLY A 385 -7.25 24.91 5.54
N HIS A 386 -7.89 23.73 5.47
CA HIS A 386 -7.20 22.47 5.77
C HIS A 386 -6.18 22.14 4.68
N VAL A 387 -4.97 21.76 5.11
CA VAL A 387 -3.88 21.34 4.22
C VAL A 387 -3.45 19.94 4.62
N PHE A 388 -3.35 19.04 3.65
CA PHE A 388 -3.02 17.63 3.86
C PHE A 388 -2.35 17.00 2.64
N SER A 389 -1.62 15.90 2.85
CA SER A 389 -1.02 15.06 1.81
C SER A 389 -2.07 14.21 1.09
N ASN A 390 -1.75 13.82 -0.15
CA ASN A 390 -2.54 12.89 -0.97
C ASN A 390 -1.58 11.93 -1.68
N GLU A 391 -1.32 10.80 -1.02
CA GLU A 391 -0.22 9.89 -1.30
C GLU A 391 -0.66 8.41 -1.33
N PRO A 392 -1.57 8.02 -2.23
CA PRO A 392 -1.97 6.62 -2.35
C PRO A 392 -0.82 5.76 -2.93
N GLY A 393 -0.05 5.12 -2.07
CA GLY A 393 1.10 4.28 -2.44
C GLY A 393 0.74 2.80 -2.66
N VAL A 394 1.28 2.19 -3.71
CA VAL A 394 1.16 0.73 -3.96
C VAL A 394 2.54 0.11 -3.79
N TYR A 395 2.66 -0.78 -2.81
CA TYR A 395 3.92 -1.41 -2.42
C TYR A 395 3.84 -2.92 -2.68
N ILE A 396 4.68 -3.40 -3.60
CA ILE A 396 4.69 -4.81 -4.00
C ILE A 396 6.04 -5.40 -3.61
N GLU A 397 6.06 -6.15 -2.51
CA GLU A 397 7.28 -6.78 -1.98
C GLU A 397 7.81 -7.91 -2.88
N ASP A 398 9.13 -8.17 -2.77
CA ASP A 398 10.05 -9.02 -3.56
C ASP A 398 9.62 -10.47 -3.90
N LYS A 399 8.41 -10.90 -3.56
CA LYS A 399 7.85 -12.16 -4.05
C LYS A 399 7.80 -12.20 -5.59
N LEU A 400 7.90 -11.08 -6.30
CA LEU A 400 7.95 -11.04 -7.76
C LEU A 400 9.32 -11.35 -8.40
N ILE A 401 10.46 -11.19 -7.71
CA ILE A 401 11.78 -11.37 -8.35
C ILE A 401 12.01 -12.82 -8.77
N SER A 402 11.64 -13.80 -7.92
CA SER A 402 11.70 -15.21 -8.31
C SER A 402 10.42 -15.65 -9.04
N ILE A 403 9.24 -15.33 -8.52
CA ILE A 403 7.97 -15.86 -9.07
C ILE A 403 7.77 -15.48 -10.54
N TYR A 404 8.03 -14.21 -10.91
CA TYR A 404 7.82 -13.77 -12.29
C TYR A 404 8.80 -14.41 -13.27
N GLN A 405 10.08 -14.52 -12.89
CA GLN A 405 11.09 -15.16 -13.73
C GLN A 405 10.83 -16.66 -13.89
N TRP A 406 10.43 -17.35 -12.82
CA TRP A 406 10.04 -18.76 -12.86
C TRP A 406 8.75 -18.99 -13.67
N ALA A 407 7.76 -18.10 -13.55
CA ALA A 407 6.54 -18.16 -14.36
C ALA A 407 6.85 -18.00 -15.85
N LYS A 408 7.63 -16.98 -16.23
CA LYS A 408 8.07 -16.74 -17.61
C LYS A 408 8.93 -17.87 -18.17
N LEU A 409 9.86 -18.40 -17.37
CA LEU A 409 10.70 -19.53 -17.75
C LEU A 409 9.86 -20.78 -18.02
N SER A 410 8.84 -21.02 -17.20
CA SER A 410 7.93 -22.16 -17.37
C SER A 410 6.93 -22.02 -18.53
N GLU A 411 6.71 -20.82 -19.06
CA GLU A 411 5.95 -20.61 -20.30
C GLU A 411 6.82 -20.91 -21.54
N ASN A 412 8.11 -20.60 -21.48
CA ASN A 412 9.04 -20.82 -22.60
C ASN A 412 9.56 -22.26 -22.70
N ILE A 413 9.84 -22.90 -21.55
CA ILE A 413 10.47 -24.23 -21.47
C ILE A 413 9.43 -25.33 -21.20
N GLY A 414 8.22 -24.96 -20.80
CA GLY A 414 7.19 -25.88 -20.33
C GLY A 414 7.14 -25.98 -18.81
N ARG A 415 5.95 -26.26 -18.27
CA ARG A 415 5.72 -26.22 -16.81
C ARG A 415 6.39 -27.39 -16.09
N ARG A 416 6.42 -28.57 -16.71
CA ARG A 416 7.00 -29.81 -16.15
C ARG A 416 8.50 -29.72 -15.83
N PRO A 417 9.40 -29.38 -16.78
CA PRO A 417 10.83 -29.35 -16.52
C PRO A 417 11.22 -28.32 -15.44
N ILE A 418 10.49 -27.22 -15.35
CA ILE A 418 10.72 -26.17 -14.34
C ILE A 418 10.34 -26.64 -12.94
N VAL A 419 9.15 -27.21 -12.77
CA VAL A 419 8.71 -27.75 -11.46
C VAL A 419 9.64 -28.87 -10.98
N VAL A 420 10.01 -29.79 -11.87
CA VAL A 420 10.89 -30.93 -11.54
C VAL A 420 12.30 -30.43 -11.22
N GLY A 421 12.90 -29.61 -12.09
CA GLY A 421 14.25 -29.09 -11.91
C GLY A 421 14.39 -28.25 -10.64
N GLY A 422 13.42 -27.36 -10.38
CA GLY A 422 13.46 -26.53 -9.19
C GLY A 422 13.22 -27.29 -7.87
N THR A 423 12.46 -28.39 -7.91
CA THR A 423 12.31 -29.29 -6.73
C THR A 423 13.60 -30.09 -6.48
N PHE A 424 14.32 -30.51 -7.53
CA PHE A 424 15.64 -31.13 -7.38
C PHE A 424 16.68 -30.18 -6.78
N VAL A 425 16.71 -28.93 -7.23
CA VAL A 425 17.62 -27.92 -6.67
C VAL A 425 17.28 -27.63 -5.22
N LEU A 426 16.00 -27.58 -4.85
CA LEU A 426 15.55 -27.43 -3.46
C LEU A 426 16.00 -28.62 -2.58
N ALA A 427 15.87 -29.86 -3.09
CA ALA A 427 16.34 -31.07 -2.39
C ALA A 427 17.85 -31.03 -2.14
N PHE A 428 18.62 -30.64 -3.17
CA PHE A 428 20.06 -30.48 -3.08
C PHE A 428 20.46 -29.38 -2.08
N ALA A 429 19.88 -28.19 -2.20
CA ALA A 429 20.16 -27.06 -1.31
C ALA A 429 19.85 -27.39 0.16
N THR A 430 18.75 -28.10 0.41
CA THR A 430 18.35 -28.53 1.76
C THR A 430 19.33 -29.54 2.35
N THR A 431 19.87 -30.44 1.53
CA THR A 431 20.88 -31.42 1.96
C THR A 431 22.23 -30.75 2.24
N VAL A 432 22.65 -29.81 1.38
CA VAL A 432 23.89 -29.02 1.56
C VAL A 432 23.84 -28.15 2.81
N LEU A 433 22.65 -27.62 3.18
CA LEU A 433 22.46 -26.89 4.43
C LEU A 433 22.82 -27.76 5.66
N GLY A 434 22.55 -29.06 5.59
CA GLY A 434 22.91 -30.00 6.66
C GLY A 434 24.42 -30.21 6.85
N LEU A 435 25.21 -29.97 5.80
CA LEU A 435 26.68 -30.05 5.78
C LEU A 435 27.35 -28.70 6.08
N SER A 436 26.58 -27.70 6.48
CA SER A 436 27.11 -26.35 6.66
C SER A 436 27.88 -26.21 7.97
N SER A 437 29.16 -25.82 7.86
CA SER A 437 30.03 -25.45 8.98
C SER A 437 30.34 -23.96 9.02
N SER A 438 29.86 -23.19 8.03
CA SER A 438 30.10 -21.76 7.91
C SER A 438 28.83 -20.97 7.62
N LEU A 439 28.77 -19.72 8.09
CA LEU A 439 27.68 -18.80 7.81
C LEU A 439 27.47 -18.61 6.30
N TRP A 440 28.56 -18.55 5.52
CA TRP A 440 28.50 -18.43 4.06
C TRP A 440 27.80 -19.62 3.39
N THR A 441 28.08 -20.84 3.83
CA THR A 441 27.39 -22.03 3.31
C THR A 441 25.90 -22.06 3.68
N ILE A 442 25.53 -21.54 4.86
CA ILE A 442 24.12 -21.37 5.26
C ILE A 442 23.44 -20.33 4.37
N LEU A 443 24.05 -19.16 4.19
CA LEU A 443 23.49 -18.08 3.39
C LEU A 443 23.33 -18.49 1.92
N LEU A 444 24.33 -19.16 1.34
CA LEU A 444 24.28 -19.62 -0.05
C LEU A 444 23.21 -20.71 -0.25
N SER A 445 23.14 -21.71 0.64
CA SER A 445 22.11 -22.76 0.55
C SER A 445 20.69 -22.21 0.76
N ARG A 446 20.51 -21.23 1.67
CA ARG A 446 19.24 -20.52 1.85
C ARG A 446 18.87 -19.64 0.67
N ALA A 447 19.84 -18.95 0.07
CA ALA A 447 19.62 -18.15 -1.14
C ALA A 447 19.20 -19.05 -2.32
N LEU A 448 19.88 -20.18 -2.51
CA LEU A 448 19.55 -21.14 -3.57
C LEU A 448 18.15 -21.76 -3.36
N ALA A 449 17.80 -22.14 -2.13
CA ALA A 449 16.46 -22.62 -1.79
C ALA A 449 15.39 -21.53 -2.00
N GLY A 450 15.69 -20.28 -1.63
CA GLY A 450 14.82 -19.13 -1.81
C GLY A 450 14.57 -18.81 -3.29
N LEU A 451 15.59 -18.86 -4.14
CA LEU A 451 15.45 -18.71 -5.59
C LEU A 451 14.53 -19.77 -6.18
N CYS A 452 14.56 -21.00 -5.67
CA CYS A 452 13.71 -22.11 -6.11
C CYS A 452 12.29 -22.10 -5.51
N SER A 453 11.97 -21.18 -4.60
CA SER A 453 10.62 -21.04 -4.04
C SER A 453 9.58 -20.54 -5.05
N GLY A 454 10.03 -19.99 -6.19
CA GLY A 454 9.17 -19.59 -7.32
C GLY A 454 8.35 -20.76 -7.92
N ASN A 455 8.76 -22.01 -7.66
CA ASN A 455 7.99 -23.20 -8.07
C ASN A 455 6.58 -23.25 -7.50
N ALA A 456 6.32 -22.65 -6.33
CA ALA A 456 4.99 -22.64 -5.74
C ALA A 456 3.96 -21.96 -6.66
N ALA A 457 4.36 -20.88 -7.35
CA ALA A 457 3.50 -20.19 -8.30
C ALA A 457 3.27 -21.00 -9.59
N VAL A 458 4.32 -21.64 -10.10
CA VAL A 458 4.22 -22.53 -11.27
C VAL A 458 3.31 -23.72 -10.96
N LEU A 459 3.41 -24.30 -9.76
CA LEU A 459 2.54 -25.38 -9.27
C LEU A 459 1.07 -24.96 -9.20
N HIS A 460 0.77 -23.73 -8.78
CA HIS A 460 -0.59 -23.20 -8.82
C HIS A 460 -1.15 -23.10 -10.26
N SER A 461 -0.32 -22.70 -11.22
CA SER A 461 -0.70 -22.69 -12.65
C SER A 461 -0.93 -24.11 -13.17
N VAL A 462 0.00 -25.03 -12.89
CA VAL A 462 -0.11 -26.45 -13.28
C VAL A 462 -1.34 -27.09 -12.67
N LEU A 463 -1.65 -26.79 -11.40
CA LEU A 463 -2.88 -27.26 -10.77
C LEU A 463 -4.10 -26.75 -11.53
N GLY A 464 -4.15 -25.46 -11.87
CA GLY A 464 -5.21 -24.90 -12.69
C GLY A 464 -5.35 -25.56 -14.07
N GLU A 465 -4.24 -25.90 -14.72
CA GLU A 465 -4.20 -26.52 -16.05
C GLU A 465 -4.57 -28.01 -16.04
N LEU A 466 -4.16 -28.75 -15.00
CA LEU A 466 -4.52 -30.16 -14.79
C LEU A 466 -5.95 -30.31 -14.26
N THR A 467 -6.51 -29.23 -13.71
CA THR A 467 -7.86 -29.25 -13.18
C THR A 467 -8.90 -28.77 -14.18
N ASP A 468 -9.97 -29.53 -14.29
CA ASP A 468 -11.18 -29.20 -15.01
C ASP A 468 -12.34 -28.98 -14.02
N SER A 469 -13.51 -28.61 -14.52
CA SER A 469 -14.73 -28.47 -13.70
C SER A 469 -15.10 -29.74 -12.93
N THR A 470 -14.55 -30.89 -13.32
CA THR A 470 -14.81 -32.21 -12.78
C THR A 470 -13.93 -32.54 -11.57
N ASN A 471 -12.69 -32.03 -11.50
CA ASN A 471 -11.73 -32.36 -10.44
C ASN A 471 -11.24 -31.14 -9.61
N GLN A 472 -11.51 -29.91 -10.05
CA GLN A 472 -11.00 -28.68 -9.42
C GLN A 472 -11.42 -28.54 -7.96
N HIS A 473 -12.65 -28.96 -7.65
CA HIS A 473 -13.22 -28.92 -6.30
C HIS A 473 -12.53 -29.89 -5.31
N ILE A 474 -11.81 -30.90 -5.80
CA ILE A 474 -11.01 -31.83 -5.00
C ILE A 474 -9.56 -31.35 -4.94
N ALA A 475 -9.01 -30.97 -6.10
CA ALA A 475 -7.59 -30.69 -6.25
C ALA A 475 -7.12 -29.42 -5.53
N PHE A 476 -7.90 -28.33 -5.57
CA PHE A 476 -7.53 -27.07 -4.89
C PHE A 476 -7.51 -27.20 -3.35
N PRO A 477 -8.53 -27.81 -2.70
CA PRO A 477 -8.48 -28.07 -1.26
C PRO A 477 -7.37 -29.04 -0.84
N LEU A 478 -7.14 -30.12 -1.61
CA LEU A 478 -6.04 -31.06 -1.33
C LEU A 478 -4.68 -30.39 -1.41
N TYR A 479 -4.44 -29.57 -2.45
CA TYR A 479 -3.21 -28.78 -2.56
C TYR A 479 -3.02 -27.85 -1.34
N GLY A 480 -4.08 -27.18 -0.91
CA GLY A 480 -4.06 -26.32 0.29
C GLY A 480 -3.76 -27.06 1.59
N LEU A 481 -4.15 -28.34 1.70
CA LEU A 481 -3.93 -29.18 2.89
C LEU A 481 -2.46 -29.57 3.12
N PHE A 482 -1.68 -29.71 2.05
CA PHE A 482 -0.27 -30.13 2.16
C PHE A 482 0.62 -29.08 2.84
N TRP A 483 0.25 -27.79 2.82
CA TRP A 483 1.00 -26.74 3.50
C TRP A 483 0.95 -26.88 5.04
N PRO A 484 -0.24 -26.97 5.68
CA PRO A 484 -0.34 -27.31 7.10
C PRO A 484 0.37 -28.62 7.46
N LEU A 485 0.22 -29.68 6.65
CA LEU A 485 0.88 -30.97 6.90
C LEU A 485 2.41 -30.82 6.93
N GLY A 486 2.99 -30.09 5.98
CA GLY A 486 4.42 -29.79 5.97
C GLY A 486 4.86 -28.97 7.19
N SER A 487 4.05 -28.01 7.63
CA SER A 487 4.33 -27.20 8.82
C SER A 487 4.29 -27.98 10.14
N ILE A 488 3.59 -29.12 10.17
CA ILE A 488 3.55 -30.04 11.32
C ILE A 488 4.72 -31.04 11.25
N LEU A 489 4.90 -31.69 10.11
CA LEU A 489 5.93 -32.73 9.94
C LEU A 489 7.35 -32.15 9.96
N GLY A 490 7.55 -30.93 9.46
CA GLY A 490 8.87 -30.28 9.39
C GLY A 490 9.53 -30.11 10.76
N PRO A 491 8.89 -29.44 11.74
CA PRO A 491 9.43 -29.32 13.10
C PRO A 491 9.59 -30.66 13.83
N ILE A 492 8.72 -31.63 13.58
CA ILE A 492 8.84 -32.98 14.17
C ILE A 492 10.10 -33.67 13.66
N LEU A 493 10.33 -33.68 12.34
CA LEU A 493 11.56 -34.23 11.74
C LEU A 493 12.80 -33.46 12.17
N GLY A 494 12.74 -32.12 12.16
CA GLY A 494 13.82 -31.24 12.59
C GLY A 494 14.21 -31.46 14.04
N GLY A 495 13.23 -31.52 14.94
CA GLY A 495 13.46 -31.68 16.38
C GLY A 495 13.86 -33.10 16.78
N SER A 496 13.27 -34.13 16.18
CA SER A 496 13.56 -35.54 16.52
C SER A 496 14.92 -36.01 16.01
N LEU A 497 15.37 -35.50 14.86
CA LEU A 497 16.63 -35.92 14.22
C LEU A 497 17.79 -34.96 14.47
N ALA A 498 17.56 -33.78 15.06
CA ALA A 498 18.64 -32.88 15.48
C ALA A 498 19.47 -33.49 16.62
N ASN A 499 20.80 -33.29 16.56
CA ASN A 499 21.79 -33.85 17.48
C ASN A 499 21.68 -35.38 17.60
N PRO A 500 21.79 -36.12 16.48
CA PRO A 500 21.58 -37.57 16.49
C PRO A 500 22.66 -38.31 17.29
N ALA A 501 23.87 -37.76 17.39
CA ALA A 501 24.95 -38.31 18.21
C ALA A 501 24.66 -38.29 19.72
N ASP A 502 23.88 -37.32 20.19
CA ASP A 502 23.50 -37.18 21.61
C ASP A 502 22.23 -37.96 21.95
N LYS A 503 21.24 -37.95 21.04
CA LYS A 503 19.93 -38.62 21.23
C LYS A 503 19.95 -40.12 20.95
N TYR A 504 20.74 -40.57 19.98
CA TYR A 504 20.81 -41.97 19.53
C TYR A 504 22.26 -42.45 19.44
N PRO A 505 23.00 -42.49 20.56
CA PRO A 505 24.43 -42.78 20.59
C PRO A 505 24.79 -44.18 20.07
N THR A 506 23.86 -45.14 20.15
CA THR A 506 24.05 -46.52 19.67
C THR A 506 24.03 -46.66 18.15
N LEU A 507 23.39 -45.74 17.42
CA LEU A 507 23.23 -45.80 15.96
C LEU A 507 24.00 -44.69 15.23
N PHE A 508 24.17 -43.53 15.85
CA PHE A 508 24.74 -42.32 15.21
C PHE A 508 25.94 -41.72 15.96
N GLY A 509 26.64 -42.51 16.79
CA GLY A 509 27.78 -42.08 17.60
C GLY A 509 29.08 -41.72 16.84
N TYR A 510 29.05 -41.57 15.51
CA TYR A 510 30.21 -41.23 14.70
C TYR A 510 30.56 -39.74 14.79
N GLN A 511 31.85 -39.41 14.66
CA GLN A 511 32.38 -38.05 14.76
C GLN A 511 31.72 -37.07 13.77
N PHE A 512 31.39 -37.54 12.57
CA PHE A 512 30.68 -36.77 11.54
C PHE A 512 29.34 -36.19 12.03
N PHE A 513 28.56 -36.92 12.82
CA PHE A 513 27.26 -36.44 13.34
C PHE A 513 27.40 -35.49 14.53
N ARG A 514 28.59 -35.41 15.14
CA ARG A 514 28.93 -34.40 16.14
C ARG A 514 29.34 -33.09 15.47
N ASP A 515 30.08 -33.19 14.37
CA ASP A 515 30.50 -32.03 13.57
C ASP A 515 29.33 -31.41 12.80
N PHE A 516 28.34 -32.22 12.38
CA PHE A 516 27.16 -31.79 11.62
C PHE A 516 25.84 -32.20 12.30
N PRO A 517 25.42 -31.49 13.38
CA PRO A 517 24.26 -31.86 14.19
C PRO A 517 22.91 -31.79 13.45
N TYR A 518 22.84 -31.03 12.36
CA TYR A 518 21.62 -30.82 11.56
C TYR A 518 21.63 -31.58 10.22
N PHE A 519 22.65 -32.40 9.96
CA PHE A 519 22.74 -33.14 8.71
C PHE A 519 21.59 -34.13 8.52
N LEU A 520 21.27 -34.92 9.55
CA LEU A 520 20.24 -35.96 9.48
C LEU A 520 18.82 -35.41 9.20
N PRO A 521 18.33 -34.34 9.87
CA PRO A 521 17.04 -33.74 9.52
C PRO A 521 17.05 -33.16 8.10
N CYS A 522 18.12 -32.48 7.70
CA CYS A 522 18.27 -31.92 6.36
C CYS A 522 18.31 -32.99 5.25
N LEU A 523 19.00 -34.11 5.49
CA LEU A 523 19.06 -35.24 4.57
C LEU A 523 17.68 -35.90 4.44
N SER A 524 16.96 -36.08 5.55
CA SER A 524 15.60 -36.66 5.53
C SER A 524 14.63 -35.80 4.71
N ALA A 525 14.64 -34.48 4.91
CA ALA A 525 13.83 -33.53 4.15
C ALA A 525 14.25 -33.50 2.67
N GLY A 526 15.56 -33.54 2.40
CA GLY A 526 16.12 -33.61 1.05
C GLY A 526 15.68 -34.86 0.29
N LEU A 527 15.68 -36.03 0.95
CA LEU A 527 15.24 -37.30 0.34
C LEU A 527 13.74 -37.29 0.01
N VAL A 528 12.89 -36.73 0.88
CA VAL A 528 11.46 -36.56 0.60
C VAL A 528 11.25 -35.64 -0.61
N ALA A 529 11.98 -34.52 -0.68
CA ALA A 529 11.92 -33.60 -1.81
C ALA A 529 12.42 -34.26 -3.11
N PHE A 530 13.48 -35.06 -3.04
CA PHE A 530 14.02 -35.81 -4.18
C PHE A 530 13.03 -36.86 -4.70
N ALA A 531 12.44 -37.66 -3.81
CA ALA A 531 11.41 -38.63 -4.17
C ALA A 531 10.18 -37.96 -4.80
N THR A 532 9.80 -36.78 -4.29
CA THR A 532 8.72 -35.97 -4.87
C THR A 532 9.09 -35.49 -6.28
N ALA A 533 10.31 -35.01 -6.48
CA ALA A 533 10.80 -34.59 -7.79
C ALA A 533 10.84 -35.74 -8.80
N THR A 534 11.28 -36.93 -8.40
CA THR A 534 11.28 -38.13 -9.24
C THR A 534 9.86 -38.57 -9.60
N THR A 535 8.94 -38.53 -8.64
CA THR A 535 7.52 -38.86 -8.89
C THR A 535 6.89 -37.86 -9.85
N ALA A 536 7.14 -36.56 -9.66
CA ALA A 536 6.69 -35.52 -10.58
C ALA A 536 7.30 -35.68 -11.98
N ALA A 537 8.57 -36.09 -12.08
CA ALA A 537 9.22 -36.36 -13.35
C ALA A 537 8.56 -37.50 -14.12
N ILE A 538 8.03 -38.52 -13.44
CA ILE A 538 7.41 -39.69 -14.07
C ILE A 538 5.93 -39.42 -14.44
N TYR A 539 5.17 -38.75 -13.57
CA TYR A 539 3.70 -38.70 -13.68
C TYR A 539 3.11 -37.38 -14.19
N LEU A 540 3.86 -36.27 -14.16
CA LEU A 540 3.34 -34.97 -14.58
C LEU A 540 3.32 -34.85 -16.12
N LYS A 541 2.14 -34.67 -16.73
CA LYS A 541 1.95 -34.50 -18.18
C LYS A 541 1.83 -33.02 -18.58
N GLU A 542 2.26 -32.68 -19.79
CA GLU A 542 2.22 -31.32 -20.36
C GLU A 542 0.81 -31.01 -20.94
N THR A 543 0.18 -29.89 -20.55
CA THR A 543 -1.21 -29.55 -20.92
C THR A 543 -1.32 -28.18 -21.59
N SER A 544 -1.07 -28.08 -22.89
CA SER A 544 -1.12 -26.80 -23.63
C SER A 544 -2.49 -26.45 -24.24
N HIS A 545 -3.42 -27.41 -24.43
CA HIS A 545 -4.64 -27.18 -25.24
C HIS A 545 -5.90 -26.73 -24.45
N ILE A 546 -6.01 -27.06 -23.16
CA ILE A 546 -7.19 -26.73 -22.34
C ILE A 546 -7.19 -25.23 -21.94
N GLY A 547 -5.99 -24.63 -21.81
CA GLY A 547 -5.81 -23.21 -21.50
C GLY A 547 -6.46 -22.28 -22.52
N TYR A 548 -6.39 -22.60 -23.82
CA TYR A 548 -7.05 -21.82 -24.87
C TYR A 548 -8.59 -21.88 -24.76
N ALA A 549 -9.16 -23.06 -24.45
CA ALA A 549 -10.61 -23.21 -24.31
C ALA A 549 -11.16 -22.41 -23.11
N LEU A 550 -10.44 -22.41 -21.99
CA LEU A 550 -10.79 -21.63 -20.79
C LEU A 550 -10.60 -20.12 -21.01
N ALA A 551 -9.54 -19.70 -21.72
CA ALA A 551 -9.32 -18.31 -22.08
C ALA A 551 -10.40 -17.76 -23.02
N ILE A 552 -10.83 -18.55 -24.01
CA ILE A 552 -11.93 -18.20 -24.93
C ILE A 552 -13.27 -18.16 -24.15
N ALA A 553 -13.50 -19.08 -23.22
CA ALA A 553 -14.69 -19.09 -22.37
C ALA A 553 -14.74 -17.91 -21.40
N GLY A 554 -13.61 -17.50 -20.83
CA GLY A 554 -13.50 -16.31 -19.98
C GLY A 554 -13.75 -15.02 -20.76
N THR A 555 -13.14 -14.91 -21.94
CA THR A 555 -13.28 -13.73 -22.82
C THR A 555 -14.72 -13.57 -23.33
N SER A 556 -15.38 -14.66 -23.72
CA SER A 556 -16.79 -14.63 -24.15
C SER A 556 -17.74 -14.29 -22.99
N SER A 557 -17.48 -14.78 -21.78
CA SER A 557 -18.27 -14.44 -20.59
C SER A 557 -18.21 -12.95 -20.28
N ILE A 558 -17.03 -12.32 -20.38
CA ILE A 558 -16.85 -10.88 -20.15
C ILE A 558 -17.62 -10.08 -21.21
N ALA A 559 -17.49 -10.46 -22.49
CA ALA A 559 -18.21 -9.79 -23.57
C ALA A 559 -19.74 -9.85 -23.38
N ILE A 560 -20.28 -11.01 -23.01
CA ILE A 560 -21.72 -11.19 -22.77
C ILE A 560 -22.19 -10.42 -21.52
N GLN A 561 -21.43 -10.44 -20.43
CA GLN A 561 -21.82 -9.77 -19.18
C GLN A 561 -21.71 -8.24 -19.25
N VAL A 562 -20.70 -7.71 -19.96
CA VAL A 562 -20.48 -6.25 -20.01
C VAL A 562 -21.30 -5.59 -21.13
N LEU A 563 -21.43 -6.24 -22.28
CA LEU A 563 -22.05 -5.61 -23.46
C LEU A 563 -23.53 -5.99 -23.64
N LEU A 564 -23.89 -7.26 -23.38
CA LEU A 564 -25.23 -7.78 -23.65
C LEU A 564 -26.17 -7.66 -22.44
N LEU A 565 -25.69 -7.92 -21.23
CA LEU A 565 -26.54 -7.93 -20.03
C LEU A 565 -27.25 -6.59 -19.76
N PRO A 566 -26.60 -5.40 -19.82
CA PRO A 566 -27.30 -4.13 -19.58
C PRO A 566 -28.42 -3.88 -20.61
N SER A 567 -28.18 -4.24 -21.87
CA SER A 567 -29.14 -4.10 -22.97
C SER A 567 -30.30 -5.07 -22.87
N LEU A 568 -30.06 -6.31 -22.41
CA LEU A 568 -31.10 -7.31 -22.22
C LEU A 568 -32.00 -6.99 -21.02
N LEU A 569 -31.44 -6.40 -19.97
CA LEU A 569 -32.16 -5.98 -18.77
C LEU A 569 -33.14 -4.84 -19.04
N THR A 570 -32.78 -3.88 -19.90
CA THR A 570 -33.67 -2.76 -20.27
C THR A 570 -34.84 -3.19 -21.16
N VAL A 571 -34.73 -4.31 -21.88
CA VAL A 571 -35.74 -4.78 -22.85
C VAL A 571 -36.69 -5.83 -22.23
N PHE A 572 -36.18 -6.82 -21.51
CA PHE A 572 -36.98 -7.99 -21.10
C PHE A 572 -37.46 -7.94 -19.65
N GLY A 573 -36.92 -7.03 -18.82
CA GLY A 573 -37.22 -6.96 -17.39
C GLY A 573 -36.61 -8.12 -16.59
N HIS A 574 -36.30 -7.87 -15.30
CA HIS A 574 -35.49 -8.78 -14.48
C HIS A 574 -36.06 -10.21 -14.37
N ALA A 575 -37.36 -10.38 -14.11
CA ALA A 575 -37.96 -11.69 -13.89
C ALA A 575 -38.07 -12.57 -15.16
N LYS A 576 -38.43 -11.98 -16.31
CA LYS A 576 -38.52 -12.73 -17.58
C LYS A 576 -37.14 -13.15 -18.09
N LEU A 577 -36.13 -12.28 -17.92
CA LEU A 577 -34.75 -12.61 -18.27
C LEU A 577 -34.20 -13.74 -17.39
N TYR A 578 -34.50 -13.72 -16.09
CA TYR A 578 -34.13 -14.82 -15.19
C TYR A 578 -34.71 -16.17 -15.63
N ASN A 579 -36.02 -16.21 -15.93
CA ASN A 579 -36.69 -17.43 -16.41
C ASN A 579 -36.12 -17.91 -17.75
N PHE A 580 -35.81 -16.99 -18.67
CA PHE A 580 -35.17 -17.31 -19.93
C PHE A 580 -33.78 -17.95 -19.73
N CYS A 581 -32.93 -17.35 -18.90
CA CYS A 581 -31.60 -17.88 -18.60
C CYS A 581 -31.66 -19.24 -17.89
N MET A 582 -32.62 -19.43 -16.98
CA MET A 582 -32.82 -20.72 -16.30
C MET A 582 -33.30 -21.82 -17.25
N PHE A 583 -34.12 -21.48 -18.25
CA PHE A 583 -34.56 -22.42 -19.29
C PHE A 583 -33.40 -22.90 -20.18
N MET A 584 -32.32 -22.12 -20.29
CA MET A 584 -31.17 -22.51 -21.11
C MET A 584 -30.31 -23.62 -20.51
N TRP A 585 -30.34 -23.83 -19.19
CA TRP A 585 -29.56 -24.88 -18.51
C TRP A 585 -29.94 -26.30 -18.95
N PRO A 586 -31.23 -26.69 -18.94
CA PRO A 586 -31.66 -27.99 -19.48
C PRO A 586 -31.22 -28.24 -20.93
N LEU A 587 -31.27 -27.20 -21.78
CA LEU A 587 -30.83 -27.31 -23.17
C LEU A 587 -29.32 -27.54 -23.26
N ALA A 588 -28.50 -26.83 -22.49
CA ALA A 588 -27.05 -27.02 -22.47
C ALA A 588 -26.65 -28.46 -22.04
N TYR A 589 -27.36 -29.03 -21.06
CA TYR A 589 -27.13 -30.42 -20.66
C TYR A 589 -27.65 -31.43 -21.68
N LEU A 590 -28.74 -31.12 -22.40
CA LEU A 590 -29.26 -31.96 -23.48
C LEU A 590 -28.33 -32.03 -24.69
N PHE A 591 -27.58 -30.97 -24.98
CA PHE A 591 -26.64 -30.92 -26.11
C PHE A 591 -25.29 -31.61 -25.83
N MET A 592 -24.93 -31.84 -24.57
CA MET A 592 -23.65 -32.47 -24.21
C MET A 592 -23.42 -33.84 -24.87
N PRO A 593 -24.39 -34.79 -24.87
CA PRO A 593 -24.23 -36.09 -25.52
C PRO A 593 -24.03 -36.02 -27.04
N PHE A 594 -24.50 -34.95 -27.69
CA PHE A 594 -24.36 -34.76 -29.13
C PHE A 594 -22.94 -34.32 -29.54
N LEU A 595 -22.16 -33.75 -28.63
CA LEU A 595 -20.74 -33.43 -28.90
C LEU A 595 -19.92 -34.69 -29.20
N HIS A 596 -20.30 -35.83 -28.64
CA HIS A 596 -19.65 -37.11 -28.92
C HIS A 596 -19.90 -37.59 -30.35
N LEU A 597 -21.04 -37.26 -30.96
CA LEU A 597 -21.39 -37.67 -32.34
C LEU A 597 -20.63 -36.87 -33.41
N VAL A 598 -20.09 -35.71 -33.03
CA VAL A 598 -19.41 -34.77 -33.93
C VAL A 598 -17.89 -34.75 -33.69
N ALA A 599 -17.42 -35.64 -32.82
CA ALA A 599 -16.04 -35.69 -32.34
C ALA A 599 -15.01 -36.16 -33.39
N ASP A 600 -15.45 -36.69 -34.53
CA ASP A 600 -14.59 -37.15 -35.62
C ASP A 600 -14.01 -36.00 -36.48
N SER A 601 -14.60 -34.80 -36.42
CA SER A 601 -14.09 -33.61 -37.12
C SER A 601 -13.60 -32.57 -36.12
N PRO A 602 -12.30 -32.19 -36.14
CA PRO A 602 -11.73 -31.23 -35.18
C PRO A 602 -12.45 -29.88 -35.21
N VAL A 603 -12.80 -29.39 -36.41
CA VAL A 603 -13.49 -28.11 -36.60
C VAL A 603 -14.92 -28.19 -36.07
N ALA A 604 -15.60 -29.31 -36.31
CA ALA A 604 -16.99 -29.50 -35.86
C ALA A 604 -17.07 -29.73 -34.33
N LEU A 605 -16.07 -30.38 -33.74
CA LEU A 605 -15.94 -30.55 -32.30
C LEU A 605 -15.68 -29.23 -31.59
N TRP A 606 -14.72 -28.43 -32.08
CA TRP A 606 -14.40 -27.12 -31.49
C TRP A 606 -15.54 -26.10 -31.65
N THR A 607 -16.25 -26.12 -32.79
CA THR A 607 -17.46 -25.30 -32.97
C THR A 607 -18.61 -25.75 -32.07
N GLY A 608 -18.77 -27.06 -31.87
CA GLY A 608 -19.73 -27.63 -30.91
C GLY A 608 -19.42 -27.21 -29.47
N ILE A 609 -18.16 -27.36 -29.04
CA ILE A 609 -17.69 -26.94 -27.71
C ILE A 609 -17.88 -25.43 -27.52
N ALA A 610 -17.50 -24.61 -28.51
CA ALA A 610 -17.67 -23.17 -28.44
C ALA A 610 -19.16 -22.76 -28.34
N SER A 611 -20.04 -23.44 -29.07
CA SER A 611 -21.49 -23.20 -29.03
C SER A 611 -22.09 -23.57 -27.67
N LEU A 612 -21.71 -24.73 -27.13
CA LEU A 612 -22.17 -25.20 -25.82
C LEU A 612 -21.67 -24.29 -24.69
N LEU A 613 -20.41 -23.86 -24.76
CA LEU A 613 -19.84 -22.91 -23.80
C LEU A 613 -20.55 -21.55 -23.88
N THR A 614 -20.83 -21.05 -25.08
CA THR A 614 -21.58 -19.80 -25.27
C THR A 614 -22.99 -19.90 -24.68
N LEU A 615 -23.68 -21.02 -24.92
CA LEU A 615 -25.00 -21.30 -24.36
C LEU A 615 -24.99 -21.31 -22.82
N SER A 616 -23.99 -21.97 -22.23
CA SER A 616 -23.77 -22.00 -20.79
C SER A 616 -23.47 -20.60 -20.22
N ARG A 617 -22.74 -19.74 -20.95
CA ARG A 617 -22.49 -18.36 -20.51
C ARG A 617 -23.74 -17.47 -20.54
N VAL A 618 -24.63 -17.65 -21.51
CA VAL A 618 -25.95 -16.99 -21.50
C VAL A 618 -26.80 -17.50 -20.33
N ALA A 619 -26.76 -18.80 -20.03
CA ALA A 619 -27.48 -19.37 -18.88
C ALA A 619 -26.93 -18.86 -17.53
N CYS A 620 -25.62 -18.65 -17.43
CA CYS A 620 -24.96 -18.09 -16.24
C CYS A 620 -25.36 -16.64 -15.92
N LEU A 621 -25.97 -15.90 -16.87
CA LEU A 621 -26.52 -14.57 -16.59
C LEU A 621 -27.63 -14.61 -15.54
N ALA A 622 -28.30 -15.76 -15.35
CA ALA A 622 -29.29 -15.96 -14.29
C ALA A 622 -28.73 -15.61 -12.90
N TYR A 623 -27.44 -15.87 -12.65
CA TYR A 623 -26.80 -15.55 -11.38
C TYR A 623 -26.76 -14.03 -11.14
N SER A 624 -26.29 -13.27 -12.12
CA SER A 624 -26.25 -11.81 -12.04
C SER A 624 -27.65 -11.21 -11.88
N VAL A 625 -28.64 -11.73 -12.62
CA VAL A 625 -30.03 -11.27 -12.53
C VAL A 625 -30.66 -11.64 -11.18
N SER A 626 -30.33 -12.80 -10.61
CA SER A 626 -30.83 -13.22 -9.29
C SER A 626 -30.36 -12.29 -8.16
N MET A 627 -29.10 -11.83 -8.22
CA MET A 627 -28.56 -10.88 -7.25
C MET A 627 -29.24 -9.51 -7.35
N VAL A 628 -29.58 -9.06 -8.56
CA VAL A 628 -30.35 -7.83 -8.77
C VAL A 628 -31.77 -7.98 -8.22
N LEU A 629 -32.45 -9.08 -8.51
CA LEU A 629 -33.81 -9.36 -8.01
C LEU A 629 -33.86 -9.42 -6.47
N VAL A 630 -32.89 -10.09 -5.84
CA VAL A 630 -32.77 -10.18 -4.37
C VAL A 630 -32.53 -8.80 -3.76
N LYS A 631 -31.72 -7.95 -4.40
CA LYS A 631 -31.50 -6.57 -3.97
C LYS A 631 -32.74 -5.69 -4.11
N GLU A 632 -33.49 -5.81 -5.21
CA GLU A 632 -34.71 -5.02 -5.45
C GLU A 632 -35.84 -5.35 -4.48
N HIS A 633 -35.95 -6.60 -4.04
CA HIS A 633 -37.06 -7.08 -3.20
C HIS A 633 -36.68 -7.27 -1.72
N ALA A 634 -35.44 -6.98 -1.33
CA ALA A 634 -35.02 -6.99 0.07
C ALA A 634 -35.56 -5.74 0.80
N PRO A 635 -36.40 -5.88 1.83
CA PRO A 635 -37.04 -4.75 2.51
C PRO A 635 -36.06 -3.92 3.37
N SER A 636 -34.86 -4.43 3.65
CA SER A 636 -33.82 -3.72 4.42
C SER A 636 -32.41 -4.24 4.09
N PRO A 637 -31.35 -3.45 4.35
CA PRO A 637 -29.95 -3.89 4.18
C PRO A 637 -29.59 -5.12 5.04
N LEU A 638 -30.22 -5.26 6.21
CA LEU A 638 -30.05 -6.42 7.09
C LEU A 638 -30.67 -7.69 6.46
N ALA A 639 -31.86 -7.56 5.88
CA ALA A 639 -32.52 -8.65 5.17
C ALA A 639 -31.75 -9.07 3.90
N LEU A 640 -31.09 -8.13 3.22
CA LEU A 640 -30.19 -8.40 2.10
C LEU A 640 -28.97 -9.23 2.53
N GLY A 641 -28.35 -8.88 3.66
CA GLY A 641 -27.26 -9.65 4.25
C GLY A 641 -27.66 -11.08 4.63
N GLN A 642 -28.83 -11.25 5.24
CA GLN A 642 -29.40 -12.57 5.59
C GLN A 642 -29.72 -13.40 4.33
N SER A 643 -30.31 -12.79 3.31
CA SER A 643 -30.67 -13.46 2.06
C SER A 643 -29.43 -13.94 1.31
N ASN A 644 -28.38 -13.11 1.24
CA ASN A 644 -27.09 -13.51 0.67
C ASN A 644 -26.42 -14.62 1.49
N GLY A 645 -26.50 -14.57 2.82
CA GLY A 645 -26.02 -15.64 3.68
C GLY A 645 -26.72 -16.98 3.40
N LEU A 646 -28.06 -16.96 3.26
CA LEU A 646 -28.86 -18.14 2.94
C LEU A 646 -28.57 -18.68 1.53
N VAL A 647 -28.43 -17.80 0.53
CA VAL A 647 -28.04 -18.19 -0.84
C VAL A 647 -26.67 -18.86 -0.84
N MET A 648 -25.69 -18.27 -0.16
CA MET A 648 -24.34 -18.85 -0.05
C MET A 648 -24.36 -20.19 0.69
N PHE A 649 -25.19 -20.34 1.73
CA PHE A 649 -25.39 -21.61 2.43
C PHE A 649 -25.99 -22.68 1.50
N CYS A 650 -27.07 -22.37 0.77
CA CYS A 650 -27.67 -23.28 -0.21
C CYS A 650 -26.71 -23.64 -1.35
N MET A 651 -25.89 -22.68 -1.81
CA MET A 651 -24.84 -22.93 -2.80
C MET A 651 -23.76 -23.86 -2.27
N CYS A 652 -23.33 -23.68 -1.02
CA CYS A 652 -22.37 -24.56 -0.36
C CYS A 652 -22.94 -25.97 -0.17
N ILE A 653 -24.20 -26.10 0.25
CA ILE A 653 -24.91 -27.38 0.33
C ILE A 653 -24.97 -28.05 -1.04
N SER A 654 -25.40 -27.33 -2.08
CA SER A 654 -25.50 -27.86 -3.44
C SER A 654 -24.13 -28.30 -3.97
N ARG A 655 -23.06 -27.52 -3.72
CA ARG A 655 -21.67 -27.88 -4.06
C ARG A 655 -21.15 -29.08 -3.27
N ALA A 656 -21.63 -29.31 -2.05
CA ALA A 656 -21.26 -30.46 -1.24
C ALA A 656 -22.05 -31.73 -1.63
N PHE A 657 -23.34 -31.60 -1.91
CA PHE A 657 -24.24 -32.70 -2.23
C PHE A 657 -24.17 -33.14 -3.69
N ALA A 658 -24.01 -32.23 -4.65
CA ALA A 658 -24.01 -32.57 -6.07
C ALA A 658 -22.92 -33.60 -6.44
N PRO A 659 -21.67 -33.49 -5.96
CA PRO A 659 -20.66 -34.51 -6.21
C PRO A 659 -21.00 -35.86 -5.57
N ALA A 660 -21.60 -35.87 -4.38
CA ALA A 660 -22.02 -37.09 -3.69
C ALA A 660 -23.20 -37.78 -4.40
N PHE A 661 -24.17 -37.00 -4.88
CA PHE A 661 -25.34 -37.47 -5.62
C PHE A 661 -24.99 -38.02 -7.01
N VAL A 662 -24.16 -37.29 -7.78
CA VAL A 662 -23.67 -37.74 -9.09
C VAL A 662 -22.83 -39.01 -8.95
N ARG A 663 -22.01 -39.10 -7.89
CA ARG A 663 -21.25 -40.31 -7.57
C ARG A 663 -22.16 -41.47 -7.19
N GLY A 664 -23.23 -41.26 -6.42
CA GLY A 664 -24.21 -42.29 -6.07
C GLY A 664 -24.98 -42.84 -7.28
N LEU A 665 -25.40 -41.97 -8.20
CA LEU A 665 -26.05 -42.37 -9.46
C LEU A 665 -25.16 -43.22 -10.38
N HIS A 666 -23.84 -42.99 -10.38
CA HIS A 666 -22.88 -43.79 -11.13
C HIS A 666 -22.57 -45.16 -10.48
N VAL A 667 -22.85 -45.31 -9.18
CA VAL A 667 -22.54 -46.54 -8.43
C VAL A 667 -23.74 -47.49 -8.38
N ASP A 668 -24.97 -46.99 -8.29
CA ASP A 668 -26.18 -47.83 -8.17
C ASP A 668 -26.95 -48.05 -9.50
N GLY A 669 -26.71 -47.22 -10.52
CA GLY A 669 -27.29 -47.40 -11.85
C GLY A 669 -26.46 -48.34 -12.71
N GLY A 670 -26.73 -49.65 -12.64
CA GLY A 670 -26.14 -50.69 -13.51
C GLY A 670 -26.38 -50.54 -15.02
N TYR A 671 -26.70 -49.35 -15.51
CA TYR A 671 -26.63 -48.97 -16.91
C TYR A 671 -25.38 -48.11 -17.12
N GLY A 672 -24.25 -48.78 -17.28
CA GLY A 672 -23.05 -48.16 -17.80
C GLY A 672 -23.33 -47.59 -19.19
N LEU A 673 -23.67 -46.31 -19.27
CA LEU A 673 -23.29 -45.49 -20.42
C LEU A 673 -21.81 -45.21 -20.28
N ASP A 674 -21.03 -46.26 -20.56
CA ASP A 674 -19.59 -46.22 -20.70
C ASP A 674 -19.25 -45.40 -21.96
N ILE A 675 -19.39 -44.08 -21.83
CA ILE A 675 -18.93 -43.10 -22.83
C ILE A 675 -17.39 -43.06 -22.83
N SER A 676 -16.74 -43.56 -21.76
CA SER A 676 -15.29 -43.57 -21.61
C SER A 676 -14.59 -44.65 -22.45
N SER A 677 -15.15 -45.86 -22.57
CA SER A 677 -14.59 -46.90 -23.44
C SER A 677 -14.87 -46.65 -24.92
N ARG A 678 -15.91 -45.90 -25.27
CA ARG A 678 -16.23 -45.53 -26.66
C ARG A 678 -15.54 -44.26 -27.17
N MET A 679 -14.94 -43.44 -26.31
CA MET A 679 -14.10 -42.29 -26.72
C MET A 679 -12.62 -42.64 -26.94
N GLN A 680 -12.16 -43.84 -26.56
CA GLN A 680 -10.79 -44.30 -26.85
C GLN A 680 -10.39 -44.37 -28.35
N PRO A 681 -11.28 -44.54 -29.34
CA PRO A 681 -10.87 -44.54 -30.75
C PRO A 681 -10.40 -43.18 -31.25
N ILE A 682 -10.87 -42.08 -30.66
CA ILE A 682 -10.63 -40.71 -31.19
C ILE A 682 -9.22 -40.22 -30.86
N SER A 683 -8.69 -40.58 -29.68
CA SER A 683 -7.28 -40.34 -29.32
C SER A 683 -6.30 -41.14 -30.19
N LYS A 684 -6.70 -42.35 -30.65
CA LYS A 684 -5.85 -43.17 -31.54
C LYS A 684 -5.92 -42.75 -33.00
N HIS A 685 -7.06 -42.26 -33.49
CA HIS A 685 -7.20 -41.88 -34.89
C HIS A 685 -6.48 -40.58 -35.27
N ILE A 686 -6.36 -39.64 -34.32
CA ILE A 686 -5.61 -38.39 -34.50
C ILE A 686 -4.09 -38.66 -34.40
N SER A 687 -3.67 -39.53 -33.49
CA SER A 687 -2.26 -39.92 -33.32
C SER A 687 -1.69 -40.75 -34.49
N SER A 688 -2.50 -41.42 -35.30
CA SER A 688 -2.03 -42.29 -36.38
C SER A 688 -1.88 -41.59 -37.74
N ARG A 689 -2.42 -40.36 -37.91
CA ARG A 689 -2.30 -39.59 -39.16
C ARG A 689 -1.11 -38.64 -39.21
N GLU A 690 -0.47 -38.34 -38.08
CA GLU A 690 0.73 -37.48 -38.01
C GLU A 690 2.06 -38.24 -38.23
N LYS A 691 2.02 -39.54 -38.59
CA LYS A 691 3.24 -40.37 -38.74
C LYS A 691 3.63 -40.74 -40.18
N ASP A 692 2.93 -40.29 -41.22
CA ASP A 692 3.34 -40.51 -42.62
C ASP A 692 3.60 -39.17 -43.34
N PRO A 693 4.88 -38.75 -43.48
CA PRO A 693 5.28 -37.72 -44.40
C PRO A 693 5.87 -38.37 -45.66
N ASP A 694 5.06 -39.01 -46.49
CA ASP A 694 5.42 -39.35 -47.88
C ASP A 694 4.19 -39.86 -48.66
N MET A 695 3.55 -38.97 -49.44
CA MET A 695 3.08 -39.19 -50.82
C MET A 695 2.09 -38.09 -51.25
N THR A 696 2.55 -37.30 -52.24
CA THR A 696 1.82 -36.49 -53.25
C THR A 696 0.84 -35.41 -52.80
#